data_AF-A0A8J8NHP3-F1
#
_entry.id   AF-A0A8J8NHP3-F1
#
_cell.length_a   1.000
_cell.length_b   1.000
_cell.length_c   1.000
_cell.angle_alpha   90.00
_cell.angle_beta   90.00
_cell.angle_gamma   90.00
#
_symmetry.space_group_name_H-M   'P 1'
#
loop_
_entity.id
_entity.type
_entity.pdbx_description
1 polymer ?
#
loop_
_entity_poly.entity_id
_entity_poly.type
_entity_poly.pdbx_seq_one_letter_code
_entity_poly.pdbx_strand_id
1 'polypeptide(L)'
;MEDQDFVQWVRRTEQLQQESDELEEKCENLISQLKKLRFKLTVTADILDVIKQKKTQLAQLQQSIVAFERDLHDLTLVLKPESQSQVTMMKRILSQISQDKGLMDLRLKNLQIKIEGIDFMHASGQIIVPIINELSEISGVLAQRNTDFDNISRTLGHLRQKSIGIDNQKRNEALLKQLHASQEDIATLKQRLEALKIITDEYSGYCSDEYEQDLVQKLTGSVQSGMPASASPSELRDLSTLLRELSDTNEGLNDRITLLSGLHENTGNFEEIRNLIESHDSDVKDLGMRLNRLVNRFEAIDGREKLRKREREVDEMEKRVGQIEVMVDRMIEEDNLSLSEIETSETETKQKILKEITDLKEGLKELKAVEISKIQNGLAECRLELIKFQQSRSNRSSQHHLLSSNWQMLILSKKLKRHILHVLGQVKQMRKGFNDIRSRYEGCKLRLKTLPKYKPTVGDEVDKMVADWIFANSCPVPIARMGNGYYKFGEKKIFAKITNGKLVIRVGGGYMGIDEFMYYYGAQELNKMLAYEGFQMDEEIDLEKLINKEQENRNVIKQFDDGKTIIGGQGLKRRLSPSHNAALRTSDHSGSPRPPFNMSPGRSQTPSINSNLIKLRKSSQGIENRHSPTSTNHMRSTGFTEQSITKSITPMIAKGSIKQTNSSGWGAIGRKSPKTNGGYLSVPGVKNTLSTSEFGGSYDDYIKQQHDTVLRTRLSTLEQNQAVSEYEDHINEPKSKILELIKERKQQIALKGVKKQ
;
A
#
# COMPACT_ATOMS: atom_id res chain seq x y z
N MET A 1 49.53 61.86 -16.36
CA MET A 1 49.78 61.26 -17.71
C MET A 1 49.30 59.82 -17.64
N GLU A 2 47.99 59.63 -17.45
CA GLU A 2 47.47 58.36 -16.88
C GLU A 2 46.32 57.73 -17.70
N ASP A 3 45.45 58.52 -18.35
CA ASP A 3 44.31 57.97 -19.09
C ASP A 3 44.70 57.09 -20.29
N GLN A 4 45.80 57.41 -20.99
CA GLN A 4 46.20 56.69 -22.20
C GLN A 4 46.68 55.26 -21.89
N ASP A 5 47.44 55.07 -20.80
CA ASP A 5 47.94 53.75 -20.40
C ASP A 5 46.80 52.89 -19.83
N PHE A 6 45.85 53.51 -19.11
CA PHE A 6 44.64 52.82 -18.67
C PHE A 6 43.78 52.35 -19.86
N VAL A 7 43.58 53.19 -20.89
CA VAL A 7 42.85 52.80 -22.11
C VAL A 7 43.57 51.69 -22.89
N GLN A 8 44.91 51.67 -22.92
CA GLN A 8 45.67 50.56 -23.51
C GLN A 8 45.53 49.26 -22.68
N TRP A 9 45.54 49.36 -21.34
CA TRP A 9 45.37 48.22 -20.45
C TRP A 9 43.96 47.61 -20.53
N VAL A 10 42.91 48.45 -20.61
CA VAL A 10 41.53 47.98 -20.85
C VAL A 10 41.45 47.25 -22.19
N ARG A 11 41.94 47.84 -23.28
CA ARG A 11 41.94 47.17 -24.60
C ARG A 11 42.71 45.84 -24.61
N ARG A 12 43.84 45.76 -23.90
CA ARG A 12 44.62 44.50 -23.83
C ARG A 12 43.94 43.45 -22.96
N THR A 13 43.19 43.83 -21.92
CA THR A 13 42.40 42.90 -21.11
C THR A 13 41.13 42.44 -21.83
N GLU A 14 40.46 43.31 -22.58
CA GLU A 14 39.37 42.94 -23.51
C GLU A 14 39.86 41.94 -24.57
N GLN A 15 41.02 42.21 -25.20
CA GLN A 15 41.61 41.29 -26.18
C GLN A 15 41.97 39.93 -25.54
N LEU A 16 42.56 39.92 -24.35
CA LEU A 16 42.90 38.68 -23.64
C LEU A 16 41.65 37.89 -23.20
N GLN A 17 40.53 38.57 -22.89
CA GLN A 17 39.26 37.90 -22.65
C GLN A 17 38.73 37.25 -23.94
N GLN A 18 38.76 37.95 -25.07
CA GLN A 18 38.34 37.39 -26.36
C GLN A 18 39.24 36.21 -26.79
N GLU A 19 40.56 36.30 -26.61
CA GLU A 19 41.51 35.20 -26.83
C GLU A 19 41.20 33.99 -25.92
N SER A 20 40.73 34.22 -24.68
CA SER A 20 40.29 33.17 -23.75
C SER A 20 38.96 32.53 -24.15
N ASP A 21 37.95 33.32 -24.52
CA ASP A 21 36.62 32.84 -24.89
C ASP A 21 36.69 31.98 -26.17
N GLU A 22 37.51 32.40 -27.15
CA GLU A 22 37.82 31.60 -28.34
C GLU A 22 38.51 30.25 -28.02
N LEU A 23 39.34 30.20 -26.97
CA LEU A 23 40.00 28.96 -26.54
C LEU A 23 39.04 28.05 -25.76
N GLU A 24 38.10 28.60 -25.00
CA GLU A 24 37.04 27.82 -24.33
C GLU A 24 36.11 27.18 -25.38
N GLU A 25 35.68 27.92 -26.42
CA GLU A 25 34.87 27.36 -27.51
C GLU A 25 35.60 26.24 -28.29
N LYS A 26 36.91 26.42 -28.56
CA LYS A 26 37.74 25.39 -29.21
C LYS A 26 37.87 24.13 -28.33
N CYS A 27 38.02 24.30 -27.01
CA CYS A 27 38.03 23.20 -26.05
C CYS A 27 36.67 22.48 -25.96
N GLU A 28 35.55 23.21 -25.89
CA GLU A 28 34.20 22.61 -25.88
C GLU A 28 33.92 21.82 -27.17
N ASN A 29 34.33 22.34 -28.33
CA ASN A 29 34.22 21.65 -29.60
C ASN A 29 35.05 20.35 -29.63
N LEU A 30 36.30 20.37 -29.16
CA LEU A 30 37.13 19.17 -29.03
C LEU A 30 36.54 18.16 -28.05
N ILE A 31 36.01 18.60 -26.91
CA ILE A 31 35.31 17.74 -25.94
C ILE A 31 34.03 17.15 -26.56
N SER A 32 33.30 17.91 -27.39
CA SER A 32 32.11 17.45 -28.13
C SER A 32 32.47 16.38 -29.17
N GLN A 33 33.57 16.57 -29.91
CA GLN A 33 34.10 15.58 -30.85
C GLN A 33 34.59 14.32 -30.13
N LEU A 34 35.33 14.45 -29.03
CA LEU A 34 35.78 13.33 -28.20
C LEU A 34 34.60 12.56 -27.57
N LYS A 35 33.54 13.25 -27.12
CA LYS A 35 32.30 12.61 -26.66
C LYS A 35 31.61 11.83 -27.80
N LYS A 36 31.54 12.39 -29.01
CA LYS A 36 30.99 11.71 -30.20
C LYS A 36 31.83 10.51 -30.64
N LEU A 37 33.16 10.59 -30.52
CA LEU A 37 34.06 9.45 -30.78
C LEU A 37 33.95 8.38 -29.68
N ARG A 38 33.90 8.77 -28.40
CA ARG A 38 33.65 7.84 -27.28
C ARG A 38 32.32 7.11 -27.40
N PHE A 39 31.26 7.81 -27.83
CA PHE A 39 29.95 7.20 -28.11
C PHE A 39 30.02 6.23 -29.30
N LYS A 40 30.83 6.50 -30.33
CA LYS A 40 31.12 5.54 -31.41
C LYS A 40 32.06 4.40 -31.02
N LEU A 41 32.79 4.53 -29.91
CA LEU A 41 33.67 3.51 -29.33
C LEU A 41 32.97 2.67 -28.24
N THR A 42 31.67 2.88 -27.99
CA THR A 42 30.89 2.12 -26.98
C THR A 42 30.52 0.69 -27.44
N VAL A 43 31.14 0.24 -28.54
CA VAL A 43 31.04 -1.09 -29.17
C VAL A 43 31.25 -2.25 -28.17
N THR A 44 31.94 -2.01 -27.06
CA THR A 44 32.14 -2.99 -25.98
C THR A 44 30.85 -3.39 -25.28
N ALA A 45 30.02 -2.41 -24.92
CA ALA A 45 28.72 -2.66 -24.31
C ALA A 45 27.81 -3.39 -25.31
N ASP A 46 27.78 -2.90 -26.55
CA ASP A 46 27.00 -3.50 -27.64
C ASP A 46 27.37 -4.97 -27.87
N ILE A 47 28.66 -5.33 -27.91
CA ILE A 47 29.11 -6.72 -28.10
C ILE A 47 28.74 -7.61 -26.92
N LEU A 48 28.91 -7.15 -25.67
CA LEU A 48 28.56 -7.94 -24.48
C LEU A 48 27.04 -8.12 -24.34
N ASP A 49 26.24 -7.08 -24.58
CA ASP A 49 24.78 -7.18 -24.56
C ASP A 49 24.24 -8.00 -25.75
N VAL A 50 24.91 -7.99 -26.92
CA VAL A 50 24.61 -8.94 -28.01
C VAL A 50 24.88 -10.38 -27.57
N ILE A 51 26.01 -10.68 -26.90
CA ILE A 51 26.28 -12.04 -26.38
C ILE A 51 25.23 -12.47 -25.35
N LYS A 52 24.85 -11.56 -24.45
CA LYS A 52 23.81 -11.75 -23.44
C LYS A 52 22.45 -12.03 -24.12
N GLN A 53 22.08 -11.25 -25.13
CA GLN A 53 20.88 -11.47 -25.94
C GLN A 53 20.90 -12.85 -26.64
N LYS A 54 22.04 -13.25 -27.21
CA LYS A 54 22.19 -14.57 -27.86
C LYS A 54 22.09 -15.72 -26.86
N LYS A 55 22.65 -15.58 -25.66
CA LYS A 55 22.46 -16.54 -24.56
C LYS A 55 20.98 -16.64 -24.14
N THR A 56 20.26 -15.52 -24.03
CA THR A 56 18.81 -15.53 -23.79
C THR A 56 18.04 -16.24 -24.90
N GLN A 57 18.38 -16.01 -26.18
CA GLN A 57 17.77 -16.70 -27.32
C GLN A 57 18.03 -18.23 -27.29
N LEU A 58 19.24 -18.69 -26.92
CA LEU A 58 19.53 -20.12 -26.76
C LEU A 58 18.82 -20.75 -25.54
N ALA A 59 18.55 -19.97 -24.47
CA ALA A 59 17.79 -20.43 -23.32
C ALA A 59 16.30 -20.59 -23.65
N GLN A 60 15.71 -19.64 -24.39
CA GLN A 60 14.35 -19.73 -24.92
C GLN A 60 14.19 -20.92 -25.88
N LEU A 61 15.15 -21.11 -26.79
CA LEU A 61 15.18 -22.27 -27.68
C LEU A 61 15.26 -23.60 -26.90
N GLN A 62 16.06 -23.68 -25.83
CA GLN A 62 16.12 -24.87 -24.97
C GLN A 62 14.78 -25.21 -24.30
N GLN A 63 14.08 -24.21 -23.75
CA GLN A 63 12.76 -24.41 -23.14
C GLN A 63 11.76 -24.92 -24.18
N SER A 64 11.83 -24.37 -25.39
CA SER A 64 10.95 -24.72 -26.51
C SER A 64 11.21 -26.14 -27.01
N ILE A 65 12.48 -26.58 -27.10
CA ILE A 65 12.84 -27.98 -27.42
C ILE A 65 12.21 -28.96 -26.41
N VAL A 66 12.34 -28.71 -25.11
CA VAL A 66 11.83 -29.62 -24.07
C VAL A 66 10.30 -29.74 -24.11
N ALA A 67 9.59 -28.64 -24.39
CA ALA A 67 8.14 -28.68 -24.61
C ALA A 67 7.78 -29.54 -25.84
N PHE A 68 8.50 -29.36 -26.95
CA PHE A 68 8.27 -30.13 -28.18
C PHE A 68 8.64 -31.62 -28.08
N GLU A 69 9.64 -31.97 -27.28
CA GLU A 69 9.99 -33.36 -26.99
C GLU A 69 8.86 -34.09 -26.22
N ARG A 70 8.14 -33.37 -25.35
CA ARG A 70 6.91 -33.86 -24.71
C ARG A 70 5.76 -34.00 -25.72
N ASP A 71 5.37 -32.92 -26.41
CA ASP A 71 4.28 -32.98 -27.42
C ASP A 71 4.50 -34.09 -28.47
N LEU A 72 5.75 -34.36 -28.87
CA LEU A 72 6.10 -35.47 -29.77
C LEU A 72 6.14 -36.85 -29.09
N HIS A 73 6.32 -36.95 -27.78
CA HIS A 73 6.10 -38.19 -27.02
C HIS A 73 4.61 -38.54 -27.05
N ASP A 74 3.74 -37.61 -26.67
CA ASP A 74 2.31 -37.88 -26.50
C ASP A 74 1.62 -38.12 -27.85
N LEU A 75 2.01 -37.37 -28.89
CA LEU A 75 1.61 -37.69 -30.27
C LEU A 75 2.13 -39.05 -30.76
N THR A 76 3.21 -39.62 -30.20
CA THR A 76 3.63 -41.00 -30.54
C THR A 76 2.64 -42.03 -30.01
N LEU A 77 2.03 -41.78 -28.84
CA LEU A 77 1.06 -42.67 -28.22
C LEU A 77 -0.30 -42.65 -28.95
N VAL A 78 -0.70 -41.49 -29.48
CA VAL A 78 -2.02 -41.28 -30.09
C VAL A 78 -2.04 -41.50 -31.62
N LEU A 79 -0.92 -41.29 -32.33
CA LEU A 79 -0.91 -41.33 -33.80
C LEU A 79 -0.85 -42.76 -34.39
N LYS A 80 -1.63 -42.96 -35.45
CA LYS A 80 -1.60 -44.16 -36.31
C LYS A 80 -0.20 -44.39 -36.92
N PRO A 81 0.21 -45.65 -37.18
CA PRO A 81 1.55 -45.99 -37.69
C PRO A 81 2.03 -45.18 -38.90
N GLU A 82 1.13 -44.88 -39.84
CA GLU A 82 1.40 -44.07 -41.04
C GLU A 82 2.04 -42.70 -40.70
N SER A 83 1.59 -42.06 -39.61
CA SER A 83 2.06 -40.75 -39.17
C SER A 83 3.29 -40.79 -38.26
N GLN A 84 3.64 -41.97 -37.72
CA GLN A 84 4.84 -42.12 -36.87
C GLN A 84 6.13 -41.80 -37.64
N SER A 85 6.14 -42.02 -38.96
CA SER A 85 7.22 -41.59 -39.86
C SER A 85 7.58 -40.10 -39.73
N GLN A 86 6.56 -39.23 -39.66
CA GLN A 86 6.73 -37.76 -39.52
C GLN A 86 7.19 -37.39 -38.12
N VAL A 87 6.67 -38.07 -37.08
CA VAL A 87 7.14 -37.91 -35.69
C VAL A 87 8.62 -38.28 -35.54
N THR A 88 9.05 -39.41 -36.14
CA THR A 88 10.46 -39.83 -36.14
C THR A 88 11.36 -38.82 -36.87
N MET A 89 10.88 -38.22 -37.97
CA MET A 89 11.60 -37.15 -38.67
C MET A 89 11.74 -35.90 -37.80
N MET A 90 10.67 -35.43 -37.15
CA MET A 90 10.72 -34.26 -36.25
C MET A 90 11.64 -34.49 -35.04
N LYS A 91 11.58 -35.66 -34.40
CA LYS A 91 12.50 -36.03 -33.31
C LYS A 91 13.97 -35.99 -33.73
N ARG A 92 14.30 -36.42 -34.96
CA ARG A 92 15.66 -36.31 -35.52
C ARG A 92 16.10 -34.85 -35.69
N ILE A 93 15.21 -33.97 -36.17
CA ILE A 93 15.54 -32.55 -36.37
C ILE A 93 15.70 -31.83 -35.02
N LEU A 94 14.85 -32.08 -34.02
CA LEU A 94 15.04 -31.55 -32.66
C LEU A 94 16.36 -32.01 -32.02
N SER A 95 16.73 -33.28 -32.19
CA SER A 95 18.02 -33.78 -31.74
C SER A 95 19.19 -33.01 -32.35
N GLN A 96 19.10 -32.62 -33.63
CA GLN A 96 20.12 -31.79 -34.28
C GLN A 96 20.09 -30.35 -33.76
N ILE A 97 18.91 -29.73 -33.60
CA ILE A 97 18.77 -28.38 -33.02
C ILE A 97 19.37 -28.34 -31.61
N SER A 98 19.14 -29.37 -30.80
CA SER A 98 19.68 -29.51 -29.43
C SER A 98 21.20 -29.63 -29.42
N GLN A 99 21.77 -30.46 -30.31
CA GLN A 99 23.23 -30.58 -30.49
C GLN A 99 23.88 -29.25 -30.91
N ASP A 100 23.32 -28.59 -31.93
CA ASP A 100 23.81 -27.31 -32.45
C ASP A 100 23.71 -26.20 -31.38
N LYS A 101 22.64 -26.20 -30.57
CA LYS A 101 22.50 -25.29 -29.41
C LYS A 101 23.59 -25.52 -28.35
N GLY A 102 24.00 -26.77 -28.12
CA GLY A 102 25.14 -27.09 -27.25
C GLY A 102 26.46 -26.51 -27.77
N LEU A 103 26.70 -26.62 -29.08
CA LEU A 103 27.87 -26.04 -29.74
C LEU A 103 27.85 -24.50 -29.71
N MET A 104 26.69 -23.88 -29.96
CA MET A 104 26.54 -22.41 -29.92
C MET A 104 26.77 -21.81 -28.52
N ASP A 105 26.27 -22.46 -27.46
CA ASP A 105 26.51 -22.02 -26.08
C ASP A 105 28.01 -22.10 -25.71
N LEU A 106 28.70 -23.16 -26.14
CA LEU A 106 30.16 -23.28 -25.97
C LEU A 106 30.92 -22.18 -26.73
N ARG A 107 30.55 -21.88 -27.98
CA ARG A 107 31.16 -20.77 -28.74
C ARG A 107 30.92 -19.41 -28.07
N LEU A 108 29.70 -19.13 -27.60
CA LEU A 108 29.39 -17.88 -26.88
C LEU A 108 30.13 -17.75 -25.54
N LYS A 109 30.35 -18.86 -24.81
CA LYS A 109 31.20 -18.87 -23.61
C LYS A 109 32.66 -18.58 -23.95
N ASN A 110 33.21 -19.23 -24.98
CA ASN A 110 34.58 -18.98 -25.45
C ASN A 110 34.76 -17.54 -25.95
N LEU A 111 33.76 -16.97 -26.64
CA LEU A 111 33.76 -15.57 -27.06
C LEU A 111 33.73 -14.60 -25.88
N GLN A 112 32.87 -14.84 -24.89
CA GLN A 112 32.85 -14.01 -23.67
C GLN A 112 34.22 -13.99 -22.97
N ILE A 113 34.86 -15.15 -22.80
CA ILE A 113 36.19 -15.25 -22.19
C ILE A 113 37.26 -14.52 -23.04
N LYS A 114 37.21 -14.61 -24.37
CA LYS A 114 38.10 -13.82 -25.26
C LYS A 114 37.89 -12.32 -25.03
N ILE A 115 36.64 -11.88 -24.88
CA ILE A 115 36.24 -10.47 -24.76
C ILE A 115 36.62 -9.88 -23.39
N GLU A 116 36.40 -10.62 -22.31
CA GLU A 116 36.74 -10.19 -20.94
C GLU A 116 38.25 -9.95 -20.73
N GLY A 117 39.10 -10.58 -21.55
CA GLY A 117 40.55 -10.37 -21.57
C GLY A 117 41.06 -9.28 -22.52
N ILE A 118 40.19 -8.54 -23.23
CA ILE A 118 40.59 -7.53 -24.22
C ILE A 118 40.34 -6.10 -23.68
N ASP A 119 41.40 -5.30 -23.61
CA ASP A 119 41.26 -3.84 -23.49
C ASP A 119 40.92 -3.24 -24.86
N PHE A 120 39.63 -3.08 -25.11
CA PHE A 120 39.08 -2.51 -26.33
C PHE A 120 39.43 -1.02 -26.57
N MET A 121 39.94 -0.30 -25.58
CA MET A 121 40.44 1.07 -25.79
C MET A 121 41.75 1.08 -26.59
N HIS A 122 42.48 -0.05 -26.58
CA HIS A 122 43.77 -0.22 -27.24
C HIS A 122 43.82 -1.40 -28.24
N ALA A 123 42.78 -2.25 -28.27
CA ALA A 123 42.69 -3.38 -29.18
C ALA A 123 42.63 -2.96 -30.65
N SER A 124 43.48 -3.56 -31.49
CA SER A 124 43.44 -3.32 -32.93
C SER A 124 42.20 -3.97 -33.57
N GLY A 125 41.72 -3.39 -34.67
CA GLY A 125 40.58 -3.95 -35.43
C GLY A 125 40.79 -5.39 -35.91
N GLN A 126 42.04 -5.84 -36.03
CA GLN A 126 42.40 -7.23 -36.36
C GLN A 126 42.00 -8.24 -35.26
N ILE A 127 41.87 -7.79 -34.00
CA ILE A 127 41.41 -8.62 -32.87
C ILE A 127 39.86 -8.63 -32.82
N ILE A 128 39.23 -7.49 -33.14
CA ILE A 128 37.78 -7.30 -33.02
C ILE A 128 37.02 -7.93 -34.20
N VAL A 129 37.53 -7.84 -35.43
CA VAL A 129 36.84 -8.39 -36.62
C VAL A 129 36.57 -9.91 -36.53
N PRO A 130 37.51 -10.77 -36.09
CA PRO A 130 37.23 -12.20 -35.85
C PRO A 130 36.09 -12.44 -34.86
N ILE A 131 35.99 -11.64 -33.78
CA ILE A 131 34.93 -11.74 -32.77
C ILE A 131 33.56 -11.39 -33.39
N ILE A 132 33.48 -10.32 -34.17
CA ILE A 132 32.26 -9.90 -34.87
C ILE A 132 31.83 -10.98 -35.89
N ASN A 133 32.77 -11.55 -36.63
CA ASN A 133 32.49 -12.64 -37.58
C ASN A 133 31.97 -13.89 -36.86
N GLU A 134 32.57 -14.28 -35.73
CA GLU A 134 32.12 -15.44 -34.95
C GLU A 134 30.69 -15.24 -34.39
N LEU A 135 30.35 -14.03 -33.95
CA LEU A 135 28.99 -13.68 -33.51
C LEU A 135 27.97 -13.63 -34.66
N SER A 136 28.42 -13.25 -35.86
CA SER A 136 27.60 -13.27 -37.08
C SER A 136 27.27 -14.70 -37.50
N GLU A 137 28.25 -15.61 -37.50
CA GLU A 137 28.03 -17.05 -37.74
C GLU A 137 27.02 -17.65 -36.76
N ILE A 138 27.21 -17.43 -35.45
CA ILE A 138 26.31 -17.93 -34.40
C ILE A 138 24.90 -17.38 -34.62
N SER A 139 24.77 -16.11 -35.02
CA SER A 139 23.48 -15.50 -35.34
C SER A 139 22.81 -16.11 -36.57
N GLY A 140 23.57 -16.47 -37.60
CA GLY A 140 23.08 -17.17 -38.79
C GLY A 140 22.59 -18.59 -38.50
N VAL A 141 23.37 -19.37 -37.74
CA VAL A 141 22.97 -20.72 -37.30
C VAL A 141 21.72 -20.66 -36.42
N LEU A 142 21.65 -19.72 -35.47
CA LEU A 142 20.48 -19.54 -34.60
C LEU A 142 19.23 -19.15 -35.42
N ALA A 143 19.35 -18.27 -36.42
CA ALA A 143 18.25 -17.90 -37.30
C ALA A 143 17.74 -19.08 -38.16
N GLN A 144 18.65 -19.90 -38.71
CA GLN A 144 18.27 -21.13 -39.41
C GLN A 144 17.55 -22.11 -38.49
N ARG A 145 18.09 -22.34 -37.27
CA ARG A 145 17.51 -23.30 -36.32
C ARG A 145 16.16 -22.86 -35.76
N ASN A 146 15.93 -21.57 -35.60
CA ASN A 146 14.58 -21.03 -35.34
C ASN A 146 13.63 -21.29 -36.52
N THR A 147 14.09 -21.17 -37.76
CA THR A 147 13.29 -21.47 -38.96
C THR A 147 12.94 -22.96 -39.06
N ASP A 148 13.89 -23.84 -38.73
CA ASP A 148 13.65 -25.29 -38.63
C ASP A 148 12.62 -25.60 -37.53
N PHE A 149 12.74 -24.94 -36.37
CA PHE A 149 11.84 -25.09 -35.23
C PHE A 149 10.40 -24.65 -35.56
N ASP A 150 10.25 -23.52 -36.25
CA ASP A 150 8.97 -23.04 -36.79
C ASP A 150 8.30 -24.06 -37.74
N ASN A 151 9.10 -24.73 -38.58
CA ASN A 151 8.60 -25.76 -39.50
C ASN A 151 8.14 -27.02 -38.74
N ILE A 152 8.83 -27.40 -37.66
CA ILE A 152 8.36 -28.45 -36.74
C ILE A 152 7.06 -28.00 -36.06
N SER A 153 6.98 -26.76 -35.57
CA SER A 153 5.79 -26.18 -34.92
C SER A 153 4.53 -26.28 -35.80
N ARG A 154 4.61 -25.85 -37.06
CA ARG A 154 3.50 -25.97 -38.02
C ARG A 154 3.13 -27.43 -38.30
N THR A 155 4.12 -28.31 -38.43
CA THR A 155 3.90 -29.74 -38.71
C THR A 155 3.25 -30.47 -37.53
N LEU A 156 3.71 -30.19 -36.31
CA LEU A 156 3.14 -30.68 -35.06
C LEU A 156 1.69 -30.20 -34.90
N GLY A 157 1.42 -28.92 -35.14
CA GLY A 157 0.06 -28.35 -35.12
C GLY A 157 -0.90 -29.07 -36.07
N HIS A 158 -0.47 -29.34 -37.31
CA HIS A 158 -1.28 -30.10 -38.27
C HIS A 158 -1.50 -31.58 -37.86
N LEU A 159 -0.52 -32.22 -37.20
CA LEU A 159 -0.69 -33.58 -36.68
C LEU A 159 -1.63 -33.61 -35.46
N ARG A 160 -1.52 -32.63 -34.55
CA ARG A 160 -2.43 -32.45 -33.39
C ARG A 160 -3.87 -32.17 -33.84
N GLN A 161 -4.05 -31.34 -34.86
CA GLN A 161 -5.37 -31.09 -35.47
C GLN A 161 -5.97 -32.35 -36.12
N LYS A 162 -5.14 -33.22 -36.71
CA LYS A 162 -5.56 -34.52 -37.28
C LYS A 162 -5.84 -35.59 -36.23
N SER A 163 -5.15 -35.60 -35.09
CA SER A 163 -5.30 -36.63 -34.05
C SER A 163 -6.48 -36.36 -33.10
N ILE A 164 -6.68 -35.12 -32.66
CA ILE A 164 -7.74 -34.76 -31.71
C ILE A 164 -9.13 -34.85 -32.35
N GLY A 165 -9.23 -34.51 -33.64
CA GLY A 165 -10.51 -34.38 -34.35
C GLY A 165 -11.21 -33.06 -34.05
N ILE A 166 -11.71 -32.42 -35.11
CA ILE A 166 -12.23 -31.04 -35.07
C ILE A 166 -13.36 -30.88 -34.03
N ASP A 167 -14.20 -31.89 -33.84
CA ASP A 167 -15.35 -31.79 -32.95
C ASP A 167 -14.99 -31.96 -31.46
N ASN A 168 -13.90 -32.68 -31.13
CA ASN A 168 -13.38 -32.71 -29.76
C ASN A 168 -12.68 -31.39 -29.42
N GLN A 169 -11.96 -30.78 -30.36
CA GLN A 169 -11.38 -29.45 -30.16
C GLN A 169 -12.47 -28.41 -29.89
N LYS A 170 -13.56 -28.40 -30.69
CA LYS A 170 -14.73 -27.52 -30.45
C LYS A 170 -15.41 -27.79 -29.10
N ARG A 171 -15.52 -29.04 -28.67
CA ARG A 171 -16.07 -29.41 -27.36
C ARG A 171 -15.20 -28.88 -26.22
N ASN A 172 -13.88 -29.03 -26.29
CA ASN A 172 -12.95 -28.44 -25.33
C ASN A 172 -13.04 -26.91 -25.30
N GLU A 173 -13.10 -26.25 -26.46
CA GLU A 173 -13.25 -24.80 -26.54
C GLU A 173 -14.57 -24.32 -25.91
N ALA A 174 -15.67 -25.07 -26.09
CA ALA A 174 -16.95 -24.79 -25.46
C ALA A 174 -16.92 -24.97 -23.93
N LEU A 175 -16.33 -26.08 -23.44
CA LEU A 175 -16.19 -26.34 -22.00
C LEU A 175 -15.30 -25.30 -21.31
N LEU A 176 -14.19 -24.89 -21.94
CA LEU A 176 -13.32 -23.82 -21.42
C LEU A 176 -14.05 -22.46 -21.41
N LYS A 177 -14.86 -22.15 -22.43
CA LYS A 177 -15.68 -20.92 -22.46
C LYS A 177 -16.75 -20.91 -21.37
N GLN A 178 -17.39 -22.05 -21.09
CA GLN A 178 -18.33 -22.19 -19.98
C GLN A 178 -17.60 -21.97 -18.64
N LEU A 179 -16.48 -22.67 -18.43
CA LEU A 179 -15.68 -22.60 -17.20
C LEU A 179 -15.16 -21.19 -16.89
N HIS A 180 -14.77 -20.41 -17.90
CA HIS A 180 -14.40 -19.01 -17.71
C HIS A 180 -15.60 -18.11 -17.38
N ALA A 181 -16.80 -18.39 -17.90
CA ALA A 181 -18.00 -17.66 -17.49
C ALA A 181 -18.37 -17.96 -16.03
N SER A 182 -18.29 -19.22 -15.58
CA SER A 182 -18.48 -19.61 -14.17
C SER A 182 -17.44 -18.94 -13.24
N GLN A 183 -16.22 -18.72 -13.74
CA GLN A 183 -15.14 -18.00 -13.05
C GLN A 183 -15.44 -16.48 -12.93
N GLU A 184 -15.99 -15.86 -13.98
CA GLU A 184 -16.42 -14.45 -13.95
C GLU A 184 -17.62 -14.25 -13.01
N ASP A 185 -18.62 -15.14 -13.07
CA ASP A 185 -19.75 -15.15 -12.12
C ASP A 185 -19.25 -15.26 -10.67
N ILE A 186 -18.33 -16.18 -10.37
CA ILE A 186 -17.68 -16.28 -9.06
C ILE A 186 -16.99 -14.97 -8.65
N ALA A 187 -16.27 -14.31 -9.56
CA ALA A 187 -15.59 -13.06 -9.27
C ALA A 187 -16.57 -11.93 -8.92
N THR A 188 -17.69 -11.81 -9.66
CA THR A 188 -18.73 -10.82 -9.32
C THR A 188 -19.44 -11.14 -8.00
N LEU A 189 -19.69 -12.42 -7.70
CA LEU A 189 -20.29 -12.83 -6.43
C LEU A 189 -19.34 -12.54 -5.26
N LYS A 190 -18.03 -12.79 -5.37
CA LYS A 190 -17.02 -12.40 -4.36
C LYS A 190 -17.02 -10.89 -4.11
N GLN A 191 -17.03 -10.09 -5.18
CA GLN A 191 -17.08 -8.63 -5.07
C GLN A 191 -18.34 -8.14 -4.35
N ARG A 192 -19.51 -8.72 -4.69
CA ARG A 192 -20.81 -8.40 -4.05
C ARG A 192 -20.90 -8.87 -2.60
N LEU A 193 -20.22 -9.96 -2.24
CA LEU A 193 -20.22 -10.51 -0.89
C LEU A 193 -19.28 -9.75 0.05
N GLU A 194 -18.05 -9.44 -0.37
CA GLU A 194 -17.15 -8.57 0.41
C GLU A 194 -17.77 -7.17 0.61
N ALA A 195 -18.56 -6.69 -0.36
CA ALA A 195 -19.37 -5.48 -0.20
C ALA A 195 -20.44 -5.63 0.91
N LEU A 196 -21.22 -6.72 0.93
CA LEU A 196 -22.16 -7.00 2.02
C LEU A 196 -21.48 -7.17 3.39
N LYS A 197 -20.31 -7.81 3.43
CA LYS A 197 -19.52 -8.00 4.66
C LYS A 197 -19.13 -6.66 5.26
N ILE A 198 -18.46 -5.78 4.50
CA ILE A 198 -18.06 -4.45 4.99
C ILE A 198 -19.27 -3.57 5.34
N ILE A 199 -20.40 -3.68 4.63
CA ILE A 199 -21.66 -3.06 5.07
C ILE A 199 -22.05 -3.56 6.46
N THR A 200 -22.00 -4.87 6.71
CA THR A 200 -22.45 -5.49 7.97
C THR A 200 -21.50 -5.19 9.13
N ASP A 201 -20.18 -5.22 8.90
CA ASP A 201 -19.14 -4.80 9.84
C ASP A 201 -19.28 -3.30 10.22
N GLU A 202 -19.82 -2.48 9.30
CA GLU A 202 -20.15 -1.07 9.55
C GLU A 202 -21.54 -0.85 10.15
N TYR A 203 -22.37 -1.89 10.28
CA TYR A 203 -23.53 -1.85 11.17
C TYR A 203 -23.14 -2.24 12.60
N SER A 204 -22.37 -3.32 12.80
CA SER A 204 -21.96 -3.75 14.15
C SER A 204 -21.17 -2.67 14.90
N GLY A 205 -20.26 -1.98 14.22
CA GLY A 205 -19.42 -0.91 14.79
C GLY A 205 -20.12 0.43 15.11
N TYR A 206 -21.44 0.54 14.93
CA TYR A 206 -22.21 1.76 15.23
C TYR A 206 -23.33 1.56 16.28
N CYS A 207 -23.64 0.33 16.68
CA CYS A 207 -24.71 0.01 17.63
C CYS A 207 -24.33 0.23 19.11
N SER A 208 -23.64 1.33 19.43
CA SER A 208 -23.23 1.68 20.82
C SER A 208 -24.36 2.23 21.69
N ASP A 209 -25.43 2.72 21.06
CA ASP A 209 -26.44 3.57 21.69
C ASP A 209 -27.71 2.76 21.97
N GLU A 210 -28.33 2.93 23.14
CA GLU A 210 -29.51 2.13 23.57
C GLU A 210 -30.68 2.16 22.57
N TYR A 211 -30.85 3.29 21.87
CA TYR A 211 -31.83 3.46 20.78
C TYR A 211 -31.61 2.52 19.59
N GLU A 212 -30.39 2.08 19.32
CA GLU A 212 -30.10 1.16 18.21
C GLU A 212 -30.25 -0.31 18.60
N GLN A 213 -30.13 -0.65 19.88
CA GLN A 213 -30.54 -1.97 20.37
C GLN A 213 -32.06 -2.16 20.20
N ASP A 214 -32.86 -1.14 20.52
CA ASP A 214 -34.31 -1.11 20.26
C ASP A 214 -34.62 -1.16 18.75
N LEU A 215 -33.85 -0.50 17.89
CA LEU A 215 -34.01 -0.62 16.43
C LEU A 215 -33.73 -2.04 15.92
N VAL A 216 -32.63 -2.67 16.36
CA VAL A 216 -32.31 -4.08 16.02
C VAL A 216 -33.37 -5.03 16.57
N GLN A 217 -33.87 -4.78 17.79
CA GLN A 217 -34.95 -5.54 18.42
C GLN A 217 -36.30 -5.36 17.71
N LYS A 218 -36.55 -4.21 17.07
CA LYS A 218 -37.73 -3.96 16.21
C LYS A 218 -37.59 -4.57 14.81
N LEU A 219 -36.39 -4.55 14.22
CA LEU A 219 -36.12 -5.19 12.93
C LEU A 219 -36.19 -6.72 13.03
N THR A 220 -35.72 -7.30 14.12
CA THR A 220 -35.87 -8.74 14.42
C THR A 220 -37.27 -9.09 14.95
N GLY A 221 -37.86 -8.21 15.78
CA GLY A 221 -39.16 -8.45 16.44
C GLY A 221 -40.38 -8.28 15.55
N SER A 222 -40.37 -7.38 14.55
CA SER A 222 -41.54 -7.14 13.68
C SER A 222 -41.90 -8.31 12.74
N VAL A 223 -41.07 -9.36 12.69
CA VAL A 223 -41.31 -10.61 11.94
C VAL A 223 -41.95 -11.72 12.81
N GLN A 224 -42.23 -11.45 14.09
CA GLN A 224 -42.74 -12.45 15.06
C GLN A 224 -44.12 -13.05 14.76
N SER A 225 -44.83 -12.62 13.70
CA SER A 225 -46.12 -13.21 13.31
C SER A 225 -46.03 -14.44 12.39
N GLY A 226 -44.85 -15.05 12.16
CA GLY A 226 -44.77 -16.23 11.28
C GLY A 226 -43.48 -17.07 11.21
N MET A 227 -42.37 -16.70 11.86
CA MET A 227 -41.11 -17.47 11.81
C MET A 227 -40.47 -17.63 13.21
N PRO A 228 -39.66 -18.69 13.45
CA PRO A 228 -39.09 -18.96 14.78
C PRO A 228 -38.05 -17.91 15.20
N ALA A 229 -38.11 -17.50 16.47
CA ALA A 229 -37.40 -16.34 17.00
C ALA A 229 -35.94 -16.64 17.41
N SER A 230 -35.07 -16.95 16.43
CA SER A 230 -33.64 -17.24 16.68
C SER A 230 -32.66 -16.61 15.67
N ALA A 231 -33.00 -15.47 15.08
CA ALA A 231 -32.07 -14.67 14.27
C ALA A 231 -31.02 -13.98 15.17
N SER A 232 -29.95 -14.71 15.45
CA SER A 232 -28.82 -14.30 16.30
C SER A 232 -27.69 -13.66 15.46
N PRO A 233 -26.52 -13.27 16.03
CA PRO A 233 -25.28 -13.03 15.27
C PRO A 233 -24.80 -14.19 14.36
N SER A 234 -25.57 -15.27 14.20
CA SER A 234 -25.46 -16.22 13.09
C SER A 234 -25.39 -15.56 11.71
N GLU A 235 -26.04 -14.43 11.45
CA GLU A 235 -26.04 -13.85 10.08
C GLU A 235 -24.67 -13.33 9.60
N LEU A 236 -23.81 -12.88 10.53
CA LEU A 236 -22.40 -12.56 10.23
C LEU A 236 -21.56 -13.83 10.01
N ARG A 237 -21.93 -14.93 10.66
CA ARG A 237 -21.36 -16.26 10.37
C ARG A 237 -21.81 -16.73 8.99
N ASP A 238 -23.07 -16.57 8.62
CA ASP A 238 -23.60 -16.93 7.29
C ASP A 238 -22.85 -16.20 6.17
N LEU A 239 -22.57 -14.89 6.32
CA LEU A 239 -21.72 -14.15 5.38
C LEU A 239 -20.29 -14.71 5.31
N SER A 240 -19.67 -14.98 6.45
CA SER A 240 -18.29 -15.51 6.51
C SER A 240 -18.20 -16.94 5.94
N THR A 241 -19.20 -17.77 6.22
CA THR A 241 -19.35 -19.12 5.67
C THR A 241 -19.59 -19.08 4.18
N LEU A 242 -20.49 -18.23 3.67
CA LEU A 242 -20.69 -18.02 2.24
C LEU A 242 -19.39 -17.56 1.55
N LEU A 243 -18.62 -16.65 2.16
CA LEU A 243 -17.33 -16.20 1.61
C LEU A 243 -16.32 -17.36 1.50
N ARG A 244 -16.33 -18.28 2.48
CA ARG A 244 -15.53 -19.49 2.42
C ARG A 244 -16.05 -20.47 1.35
N GLU A 245 -17.35 -20.80 1.33
CA GLU A 245 -17.98 -21.63 0.29
C GLU A 245 -17.65 -21.11 -1.13
N LEU A 246 -17.69 -19.80 -1.35
CA LEU A 246 -17.34 -19.13 -2.61
C LEU A 246 -15.82 -19.16 -2.92
N SER A 247 -14.99 -19.34 -1.90
CA SER A 247 -13.53 -19.51 -2.06
C SER A 247 -13.19 -20.96 -2.35
N ASP A 248 -13.76 -21.89 -1.60
CA ASP A 248 -13.66 -23.34 -1.76
C ASP A 248 -14.12 -23.76 -3.18
N THR A 249 -15.25 -23.22 -3.67
CA THR A 249 -15.74 -23.44 -5.05
C THR A 249 -14.88 -22.79 -6.15
N ASN A 250 -14.13 -21.73 -5.84
CA ASN A 250 -13.22 -21.09 -6.80
C ASN A 250 -11.90 -21.84 -6.92
N GLU A 251 -11.37 -22.35 -5.80
CA GLU A 251 -10.19 -23.22 -5.78
C GLU A 251 -10.47 -24.50 -6.55
N GLY A 252 -11.59 -25.17 -6.26
CA GLY A 252 -12.04 -26.33 -7.02
C GLY A 252 -12.34 -26.07 -8.51
N LEU A 253 -12.60 -24.82 -8.92
CA LEU A 253 -12.68 -24.43 -10.34
C LEU A 253 -11.29 -24.23 -10.96
N ASN A 254 -10.34 -23.62 -10.25
CA ASN A 254 -8.96 -23.45 -10.73
C ASN A 254 -8.26 -24.81 -10.91
N ASP A 255 -8.49 -25.75 -9.99
CA ASP A 255 -8.02 -27.14 -10.13
C ASP A 255 -8.61 -27.80 -11.38
N ARG A 256 -9.89 -27.56 -11.67
CA ARG A 256 -10.57 -28.06 -12.88
C ARG A 256 -10.06 -27.40 -14.16
N ILE A 257 -9.75 -26.09 -14.17
CA ILE A 257 -9.06 -25.43 -15.29
C ILE A 257 -7.71 -26.11 -15.56
N THR A 258 -6.95 -26.36 -14.49
CA THR A 258 -5.61 -26.98 -14.57
C THR A 258 -5.69 -28.41 -15.09
N LEU A 259 -6.64 -29.19 -14.58
CA LEU A 259 -6.91 -30.57 -14.99
C LEU A 259 -7.45 -30.65 -16.44
N LEU A 260 -8.31 -29.72 -16.88
CA LEU A 260 -8.74 -29.61 -18.29
C LEU A 260 -7.58 -29.23 -19.23
N SER A 261 -6.65 -28.41 -18.74
CA SER A 261 -5.47 -28.01 -19.52
C SER A 261 -4.52 -29.19 -19.74
N GLY A 262 -4.38 -30.09 -18.76
CA GLY A 262 -3.64 -31.35 -18.90
C GLY A 262 -4.40 -32.45 -19.66
N LEU A 263 -5.72 -32.59 -19.46
CA LEU A 263 -6.53 -33.61 -20.15
C LEU A 263 -6.71 -33.36 -21.67
N HIS A 264 -6.10 -32.32 -22.23
CA HIS A 264 -5.96 -32.16 -23.68
C HIS A 264 -5.17 -33.30 -24.35
N GLU A 265 -4.47 -34.12 -23.57
CA GLU A 265 -3.75 -35.33 -24.00
C GLU A 265 -4.59 -36.63 -23.91
N ASN A 266 -5.63 -36.67 -23.06
CA ASN A 266 -6.42 -37.89 -22.76
C ASN A 266 -7.89 -37.75 -23.18
N THR A 267 -8.24 -38.32 -24.32
CA THR A 267 -9.52 -38.11 -25.03
C THR A 267 -10.76 -38.82 -24.47
N GLY A 268 -10.67 -39.40 -23.26
CA GLY A 268 -11.73 -40.26 -22.68
C GLY A 268 -12.84 -39.53 -21.90
N ASN A 269 -12.49 -38.56 -21.06
CA ASN A 269 -13.33 -38.20 -19.89
C ASN A 269 -14.20 -36.94 -20.08
N PHE A 270 -14.52 -36.54 -21.32
CA PHE A 270 -15.28 -35.31 -21.59
C PHE A 270 -16.65 -35.22 -20.91
N GLU A 271 -17.30 -36.36 -20.69
CA GLU A 271 -18.62 -36.41 -20.04
C GLU A 271 -18.52 -36.22 -18.52
N GLU A 272 -17.48 -36.77 -17.89
CA GLU A 272 -17.17 -36.54 -16.47
C GLU A 272 -16.83 -35.06 -16.22
N ILE A 273 -16.02 -34.46 -17.10
CA ILE A 273 -15.71 -33.02 -17.04
C ILE A 273 -16.97 -32.17 -17.21
N ARG A 274 -17.88 -32.51 -18.16
CA ARG A 274 -19.16 -31.79 -18.32
C ARG A 274 -19.99 -31.86 -17.04
N ASN A 275 -20.18 -33.06 -16.49
CA ASN A 275 -20.97 -33.26 -15.26
C ASN A 275 -20.39 -32.47 -14.08
N LEU A 276 -19.05 -32.37 -13.98
CA LEU A 276 -18.38 -31.55 -12.98
C LEU A 276 -18.63 -30.05 -13.20
N ILE A 277 -18.58 -29.55 -14.44
CA ILE A 277 -18.87 -28.14 -14.75
C ILE A 277 -20.35 -27.83 -14.50
N GLU A 278 -21.28 -28.69 -14.91
CA GLU A 278 -22.72 -28.50 -14.68
C GLU A 278 -23.08 -28.50 -13.18
N SER A 279 -22.42 -29.34 -12.37
CA SER A 279 -22.52 -29.28 -10.90
C SER A 279 -22.04 -27.93 -10.35
N HIS A 280 -20.89 -27.45 -10.80
CA HIS A 280 -20.31 -26.19 -10.33
C HIS A 280 -21.17 -24.98 -10.73
N ASP A 281 -21.67 -24.97 -11.96
CA ASP A 281 -22.65 -24.03 -12.46
C ASP A 281 -23.94 -24.01 -11.65
N SER A 282 -24.30 -25.12 -10.98
CA SER A 282 -25.43 -25.18 -10.04
C SER A 282 -25.06 -24.57 -8.68
N ASP A 283 -23.87 -24.88 -8.16
CA ASP A 283 -23.37 -24.35 -6.88
C ASP A 283 -23.23 -22.81 -6.93
N VAL A 284 -22.66 -22.27 -8.02
CA VAL A 284 -22.54 -20.82 -8.27
C VAL A 284 -23.93 -20.16 -8.34
N LYS A 285 -24.92 -20.83 -8.95
CA LYS A 285 -26.30 -20.33 -9.03
C LYS A 285 -27.00 -20.33 -7.65
N ASP A 286 -26.82 -21.34 -6.80
CA ASP A 286 -27.39 -21.29 -5.45
C ASP A 286 -26.67 -20.28 -4.54
N LEU A 287 -25.34 -20.17 -4.60
CA LEU A 287 -24.60 -19.09 -3.93
C LEU A 287 -25.10 -17.71 -4.40
N GLY A 288 -25.33 -17.53 -5.69
CA GLY A 288 -25.96 -16.33 -6.26
C GLY A 288 -27.38 -16.08 -5.73
N MET A 289 -28.21 -17.12 -5.61
CA MET A 289 -29.54 -17.01 -5.02
C MET A 289 -29.51 -16.68 -3.52
N ARG A 290 -28.65 -17.33 -2.73
CA ARG A 290 -28.45 -17.05 -1.29
C ARG A 290 -27.95 -15.63 -1.08
N LEU A 291 -26.99 -15.17 -1.89
CA LEU A 291 -26.50 -13.79 -1.88
C LEU A 291 -27.59 -12.78 -2.27
N ASN A 292 -28.39 -13.06 -3.31
CA ASN A 292 -29.51 -12.21 -3.69
C ASN A 292 -30.59 -12.14 -2.58
N ARG A 293 -30.87 -13.22 -1.85
CA ARG A 293 -31.74 -13.20 -0.66
C ARG A 293 -31.17 -12.31 0.45
N LEU A 294 -29.85 -12.30 0.67
CA LEU A 294 -29.20 -11.36 1.60
C LEU A 294 -29.31 -9.91 1.12
N VAL A 295 -28.95 -9.61 -0.13
CA VAL A 295 -29.08 -8.26 -0.71
C VAL A 295 -30.51 -7.73 -0.58
N ASN A 296 -31.52 -8.53 -0.94
CA ASN A 296 -32.93 -8.12 -0.84
C ASN A 296 -33.36 -7.83 0.60
N ARG A 297 -32.84 -8.57 1.60
CA ARG A 297 -33.08 -8.25 3.02
C ARG A 297 -32.38 -6.95 3.43
N PHE A 298 -31.16 -6.72 2.98
CA PHE A 298 -30.45 -5.45 3.19
C PHE A 298 -31.11 -4.25 2.48
N GLU A 299 -31.72 -4.44 1.32
CA GLU A 299 -32.53 -3.40 0.63
C GLU A 299 -33.85 -3.10 1.37
N ALA A 300 -34.47 -4.10 1.99
CA ALA A 300 -35.72 -3.96 2.74
C ALA A 300 -35.57 -3.15 4.05
N ILE A 301 -34.37 -3.08 4.64
CA ILE A 301 -34.07 -2.14 5.73
C ILE A 301 -34.11 -0.72 5.17
N ASP A 302 -35.15 0.07 5.49
CA ASP A 302 -35.52 1.28 4.73
C ASP A 302 -34.33 2.23 4.50
N GLY A 303 -33.97 2.38 3.23
CA GLY A 303 -32.96 3.33 2.78
C GLY A 303 -33.23 4.79 3.18
N ARG A 304 -34.44 5.18 3.60
CA ARG A 304 -34.70 6.50 4.22
C ARG A 304 -34.11 6.59 5.62
N GLU A 305 -34.23 5.55 6.43
CA GLU A 305 -33.66 5.49 7.79
C GLU A 305 -32.13 5.54 7.70
N LYS A 306 -31.57 4.76 6.75
CA LYS A 306 -30.13 4.77 6.43
C LYS A 306 -29.64 6.14 5.96
N LEU A 307 -30.38 6.76 5.04
CA LEU A 307 -30.04 8.09 4.52
C LEU A 307 -30.05 9.15 5.63
N ARG A 308 -31.11 9.17 6.46
CA ARG A 308 -31.22 10.06 7.64
C ARG A 308 -30.15 9.81 8.70
N LYS A 309 -29.63 8.58 8.82
CA LYS A 309 -28.48 8.30 9.68
C LYS A 309 -27.20 8.90 9.08
N ARG A 310 -26.95 8.72 7.78
CA ARG A 310 -25.78 9.31 7.10
C ARG A 310 -25.82 10.83 7.02
N GLU A 311 -27.00 11.43 6.83
CA GLU A 311 -27.22 12.87 6.96
C GLU A 311 -26.81 13.37 8.35
N ARG A 312 -27.33 12.73 9.43
CA ARG A 312 -26.95 13.06 10.82
C ARG A 312 -25.45 12.86 11.11
N GLU A 313 -24.83 11.80 10.58
CA GLU A 313 -23.39 11.55 10.74
C GLU A 313 -22.54 12.62 10.05
N VAL A 314 -22.95 13.08 8.85
CA VAL A 314 -22.27 14.19 8.14
C VAL A 314 -22.42 15.50 8.91
N ASP A 315 -23.63 15.83 9.37
CA ASP A 315 -23.90 17.02 10.20
C ASP A 315 -23.15 16.99 11.55
N GLU A 316 -22.94 15.80 12.13
CA GLU A 316 -22.14 15.64 13.34
C GLU A 316 -20.63 15.79 13.06
N MET A 317 -20.15 15.26 11.93
CA MET A 317 -18.77 15.48 11.48
C MET A 317 -18.49 16.96 11.21
N GLU A 318 -19.40 17.71 10.60
CA GLU A 318 -19.27 19.17 10.47
C GLU A 318 -19.17 19.88 11.83
N LYS A 319 -20.05 19.53 12.78
CA LYS A 319 -20.02 20.12 14.13
C LYS A 319 -18.70 19.83 14.84
N ARG A 320 -18.15 18.62 14.69
CA ARG A 320 -16.82 18.25 15.21
C ARG A 320 -15.71 19.05 14.52
N VAL A 321 -15.80 19.29 13.21
CA VAL A 321 -14.82 20.12 12.46
C VAL A 321 -14.86 21.58 12.90
N GLY A 322 -16.04 22.20 12.99
CA GLY A 322 -16.18 23.57 13.49
C GLY A 322 -15.71 23.72 14.95
N GLN A 323 -15.89 22.68 15.79
CA GLN A 323 -15.31 22.65 17.13
C GLN A 323 -13.77 22.59 17.11
N ILE A 324 -13.17 21.82 16.20
CA ILE A 324 -11.71 21.78 16.01
C ILE A 324 -11.18 23.15 15.54
N GLU A 325 -11.84 23.76 14.56
CA GLU A 325 -11.47 25.10 14.05
C GLU A 325 -11.51 26.15 15.16
N VAL A 326 -12.60 26.21 15.95
CA VAL A 326 -12.73 27.13 17.09
C VAL A 326 -11.73 26.84 18.22
N MET A 327 -11.34 25.58 18.43
CA MET A 327 -10.27 25.23 19.38
C MET A 327 -8.90 25.70 18.88
N VAL A 328 -8.61 25.49 17.60
CA VAL A 328 -7.36 25.92 16.93
C VAL A 328 -7.24 27.45 16.96
N ASP A 329 -8.29 28.17 16.57
CA ASP A 329 -8.27 29.63 16.54
C ASP A 329 -8.15 30.24 17.94
N ARG A 330 -8.84 29.68 18.96
CA ARG A 330 -8.66 30.11 20.35
C ARG A 330 -7.23 29.91 20.85
N MET A 331 -6.57 28.81 20.47
CA MET A 331 -5.16 28.61 20.83
C MET A 331 -4.28 29.71 20.20
N ILE A 332 -4.47 30.02 18.91
CA ILE A 332 -3.76 31.13 18.24
C ILE A 332 -4.00 32.48 18.94
N GLU A 333 -5.22 32.74 19.41
CA GLU A 333 -5.56 33.97 20.16
C GLU A 333 -4.94 34.02 21.56
N GLU A 334 -5.01 32.93 22.34
CA GLU A 334 -4.34 32.81 23.65
C GLU A 334 -2.80 32.92 23.51
N ASP A 335 -2.23 32.40 22.42
CA ASP A 335 -0.81 32.52 22.10
C ASP A 335 -0.42 33.95 21.70
N ASN A 336 -1.24 34.67 20.93
CA ASN A 336 -0.97 36.07 20.57
C ASN A 336 -0.88 36.96 21.81
N LEU A 337 -1.78 36.77 22.77
CA LEU A 337 -1.75 37.45 24.07
C LEU A 337 -0.49 37.07 24.86
N SER A 338 -0.19 35.78 24.96
CA SER A 338 0.98 35.26 25.68
C SER A 338 2.29 35.76 25.09
N LEU A 339 2.43 35.79 23.76
CA LEU A 339 3.60 36.33 23.07
C LEU A 339 3.84 37.82 23.41
N SER A 340 2.78 38.63 23.53
CA SER A 340 2.93 40.06 23.87
C SER A 340 3.48 40.31 25.28
N GLU A 341 3.17 39.45 26.27
CA GLU A 341 3.87 39.47 27.58
C GLU A 341 5.32 38.97 27.49
N ILE A 342 5.61 38.14 26.47
CA ILE A 342 6.88 37.45 26.31
C ILE A 342 7.87 38.25 25.43
N GLU A 343 7.46 39.30 24.73
CA GLU A 343 8.40 40.17 23.99
C GLU A 343 9.14 41.19 24.90
N THR A 344 8.55 41.61 26.04
CA THR A 344 9.06 42.77 26.81
C THR A 344 10.20 42.48 27.83
N SER A 345 11.07 41.49 27.60
CA SER A 345 12.30 41.31 28.41
C SER A 345 13.35 40.38 27.75
N GLU A 346 14.62 40.54 28.13
CA GLU A 346 15.77 40.24 27.24
C GLU A 346 16.55 38.95 27.57
N THR A 347 15.99 37.97 28.30
CA THR A 347 16.75 36.77 28.71
C THR A 347 16.82 35.69 27.62
N GLU A 348 17.99 35.05 27.45
CA GLU A 348 18.22 33.96 26.49
C GLU A 348 17.20 32.80 26.61
N THR A 349 16.86 32.42 27.85
CA THR A 349 15.81 31.43 28.15
C THR A 349 14.46 31.79 27.55
N LYS A 350 14.16 33.09 27.41
CA LYS A 350 12.93 33.62 26.83
C LYS A 350 12.95 33.53 25.31
N GLN A 351 14.10 33.75 24.66
CA GLN A 351 14.27 33.54 23.22
C GLN A 351 14.05 32.07 22.84
N LYS A 352 14.50 31.13 23.68
CA LYS A 352 14.21 29.70 23.48
C LYS A 352 12.71 29.39 23.62
N ILE A 353 12.05 29.91 24.66
CA ILE A 353 10.60 29.75 24.86
C ILE A 353 9.80 30.39 23.71
N LEU A 354 10.17 31.59 23.26
CA LEU A 354 9.60 32.25 22.08
C LEU A 354 9.67 31.35 20.85
N LYS A 355 10.83 30.74 20.59
CA LYS A 355 11.00 29.83 19.47
C LYS A 355 10.10 28.59 19.59
N GLU A 356 10.07 27.95 20.76
CA GLU A 356 9.21 26.78 21.00
C GLU A 356 7.71 27.13 20.79
N ILE A 357 7.27 28.35 21.14
CA ILE A 357 5.92 28.84 20.86
C ILE A 357 5.71 29.11 19.36
N THR A 358 6.64 29.76 18.66
CA THR A 358 6.49 30.03 17.21
C THR A 358 6.49 28.76 16.38
N ASP A 359 7.31 27.78 16.73
CA ASP A 359 7.39 26.49 16.03
C ASP A 359 6.06 25.71 16.18
N LEU A 360 5.46 25.66 17.39
CA LEU A 360 4.13 25.06 17.58
C LEU A 360 3.02 25.84 16.87
N LYS A 361 3.06 27.18 16.92
CA LYS A 361 2.07 28.05 16.28
C LYS A 361 2.04 27.88 14.76
N GLU A 362 3.19 27.67 14.12
CA GLU A 362 3.24 27.39 12.69
C GLU A 362 2.68 25.99 12.37
N GLY A 363 3.03 24.97 13.15
CA GLY A 363 2.43 23.63 13.02
C GLY A 363 0.91 23.61 13.21
N LEU A 364 0.38 24.48 14.08
CA LEU A 364 -1.06 24.64 14.28
C LEU A 364 -1.75 25.33 13.08
N LYS A 365 -1.09 26.29 12.42
CA LYS A 365 -1.55 26.86 11.13
C LYS A 365 -1.51 25.80 10.02
N GLU A 366 -0.44 25.02 9.92
CA GLU A 366 -0.29 23.97 8.91
C GLU A 366 -1.41 22.93 9.05
N LEU A 367 -1.70 22.49 10.29
CA LEU A 367 -2.84 21.60 10.57
C LEU A 367 -4.18 22.21 10.08
N LYS A 368 -4.41 23.50 10.30
CA LYS A 368 -5.62 24.20 9.82
C LYS A 368 -5.67 24.27 8.30
N ALA A 369 -4.57 24.67 7.65
CA ALA A 369 -4.50 24.89 6.21
C ALA A 369 -4.55 23.57 5.41
N VAL A 370 -3.95 22.49 5.94
CA VAL A 370 -3.76 21.23 5.23
C VAL A 370 -4.76 20.17 5.69
N GLU A 371 -4.76 19.80 6.97
CA GLU A 371 -5.54 18.64 7.46
C GLU A 371 -7.04 18.96 7.59
N ILE A 372 -7.40 20.13 8.12
CA ILE A 372 -8.82 20.53 8.19
C ILE A 372 -9.39 20.74 6.78
N SER A 373 -8.61 21.32 5.86
CA SER A 373 -8.99 21.43 4.45
C SER A 373 -9.25 20.06 3.79
N LYS A 374 -8.40 19.05 4.04
CA LYS A 374 -8.65 17.67 3.56
C LYS A 374 -9.96 17.10 4.10
N ILE A 375 -10.28 17.35 5.37
CA ILE A 375 -11.55 16.93 5.99
C ILE A 375 -12.74 17.66 5.34
N GLN A 376 -12.68 18.99 5.17
CA GLN A 376 -13.74 19.78 4.51
C GLN A 376 -14.02 19.27 3.08
N ASN A 377 -12.97 19.00 2.30
CA ASN A 377 -13.08 18.45 0.94
C ASN A 377 -13.71 17.04 0.94
N GLY A 378 -13.26 16.13 1.81
CA GLY A 378 -13.85 14.79 1.93
C GLY A 378 -15.32 14.81 2.42
N LEU A 379 -15.72 15.85 3.15
CA LEU A 379 -17.12 16.07 3.57
C LEU A 379 -17.98 16.61 2.41
N ALA A 380 -17.41 17.48 1.56
CA ALA A 380 -18.04 17.90 0.30
C ALA A 380 -18.23 16.72 -0.67
N GLU A 381 -17.25 15.82 -0.79
CA GLU A 381 -17.40 14.56 -1.53
C GLU A 381 -18.56 13.70 -0.98
N CYS A 382 -18.66 13.54 0.34
CA CYS A 382 -19.79 12.85 0.97
C CYS A 382 -21.14 13.52 0.62
N ARG A 383 -21.22 14.86 0.60
CA ARG A 383 -22.45 15.55 0.18
C ARG A 383 -22.78 15.33 -1.29
N LEU A 384 -21.79 15.31 -2.17
CA LEU A 384 -22.01 15.04 -3.60
C LEU A 384 -22.52 13.62 -3.85
N GLU A 385 -21.96 12.60 -3.20
CA GLU A 385 -22.48 11.22 -3.30
C GLU A 385 -23.86 11.08 -2.66
N LEU A 386 -24.15 11.75 -1.53
CA LEU A 386 -25.48 11.79 -0.93
C LEU A 386 -26.53 12.33 -1.93
N ILE A 387 -26.20 13.42 -2.64
CA ILE A 387 -27.06 14.02 -3.67
C ILE A 387 -27.24 13.06 -4.87
N LYS A 388 -26.16 12.42 -5.35
CA LYS A 388 -26.25 11.41 -6.42
C LYS A 388 -27.14 10.22 -6.02
N PHE A 389 -27.07 9.76 -4.78
CA PHE A 389 -27.94 8.71 -4.26
C PHE A 389 -29.41 9.15 -4.20
N GLN A 390 -29.70 10.36 -3.70
CA GLN A 390 -31.05 10.93 -3.69
C GLN A 390 -31.62 11.07 -5.11
N GLN A 391 -30.83 11.56 -6.07
CA GLN A 391 -31.20 11.65 -7.49
C GLN A 391 -31.46 10.26 -8.10
N SER A 392 -30.53 9.31 -7.88
CA SER A 392 -30.65 7.93 -8.36
C SER A 392 -31.91 7.24 -7.85
N ARG A 393 -32.38 7.55 -6.63
CA ARG A 393 -33.62 6.97 -6.07
C ARG A 393 -34.89 7.42 -6.79
N SER A 394 -34.83 8.53 -7.52
CA SER A 394 -35.93 8.99 -8.39
C SER A 394 -36.03 8.15 -9.67
N ASN A 395 -34.87 7.72 -10.20
CA ASN A 395 -34.78 6.87 -11.39
C ASN A 395 -34.79 5.38 -11.02
N ARG A 396 -35.99 4.80 -10.87
CA ARG A 396 -36.22 3.39 -10.48
C ARG A 396 -35.52 2.33 -11.34
N SER A 397 -34.95 2.69 -12.48
CA SER A 397 -34.38 1.78 -13.49
C SER A 397 -33.07 1.08 -13.10
N SER A 398 -32.43 1.42 -11.97
CA SER A 398 -31.06 0.95 -11.69
C SER A 398 -30.75 0.74 -10.19
N GLN A 399 -31.35 -0.29 -9.56
CA GLN A 399 -31.04 -0.70 -8.18
C GLN A 399 -29.53 -0.89 -7.92
N HIS A 400 -28.79 -1.40 -8.90
CA HIS A 400 -27.33 -1.61 -8.79
C HIS A 400 -26.54 -0.30 -8.56
N HIS A 401 -26.97 0.84 -9.13
CA HIS A 401 -26.34 2.14 -8.89
C HIS A 401 -26.64 2.67 -7.48
N LEU A 402 -27.82 2.39 -6.92
CA LEU A 402 -28.16 2.75 -5.54
C LEU A 402 -27.28 2.02 -4.53
N LEU A 403 -27.07 0.71 -4.71
CA LEU A 403 -26.11 -0.07 -3.92
C LEU A 403 -24.70 0.51 -4.04
N SER A 404 -24.23 0.81 -5.27
CA SER A 404 -22.88 1.30 -5.54
C SER A 404 -22.59 2.70 -4.96
N SER A 405 -23.53 3.65 -5.03
CA SER A 405 -23.32 5.00 -4.45
C SER A 405 -23.45 5.00 -2.93
N ASN A 406 -24.39 4.22 -2.36
CA ASN A 406 -24.47 3.99 -0.91
C ASN A 406 -23.17 3.34 -0.37
N TRP A 407 -22.60 2.39 -1.12
CA TRP A 407 -21.30 1.78 -0.81
C TRP A 407 -20.13 2.78 -0.82
N GLN A 408 -20.10 3.70 -1.80
CA GLN A 408 -19.10 4.77 -1.85
C GLN A 408 -19.25 5.74 -0.67
N MET A 409 -20.49 6.10 -0.29
CA MET A 409 -20.78 6.88 0.92
C MET A 409 -20.23 6.26 2.21
N LEU A 410 -20.38 4.94 2.39
CA LEU A 410 -19.83 4.22 3.55
C LEU A 410 -18.30 4.36 3.60
N ILE A 411 -17.62 4.02 2.50
CA ILE A 411 -16.15 4.10 2.42
C ILE A 411 -15.63 5.52 2.67
N LEU A 412 -16.29 6.54 2.11
CA LEU A 412 -15.91 7.94 2.32
C LEU A 412 -16.11 8.36 3.78
N SER A 413 -17.29 8.13 4.37
CA SER A 413 -17.56 8.48 5.78
C SER A 413 -16.60 7.78 6.76
N LYS A 414 -16.22 6.51 6.50
CA LYS A 414 -15.23 5.76 7.30
C LYS A 414 -13.79 6.21 7.08
N LYS A 415 -13.42 6.77 5.94
CA LYS A 415 -12.15 7.48 5.76
C LYS A 415 -12.17 8.80 6.55
N LEU A 416 -13.22 9.60 6.38
CA LEU A 416 -13.41 10.91 6.99
C LEU A 416 -13.42 10.85 8.53
N LYS A 417 -14.19 9.93 9.13
CA LYS A 417 -14.25 9.71 10.59
C LYS A 417 -12.89 9.33 11.18
N ARG A 418 -12.07 8.54 10.48
CA ARG A 418 -10.69 8.23 10.90
C ARG A 418 -9.76 9.45 10.80
N HIS A 419 -9.91 10.26 9.76
CA HIS A 419 -9.12 11.48 9.57
C HIS A 419 -9.41 12.52 10.66
N ILE A 420 -10.70 12.75 10.97
CA ILE A 420 -11.15 13.61 12.07
C ILE A 420 -10.57 13.15 13.42
N LEU A 421 -10.57 11.83 13.69
CA LEU A 421 -9.98 11.28 14.93
C LEU A 421 -8.46 11.45 14.99
N HIS A 422 -7.75 11.39 13.85
CA HIS A 422 -6.32 11.65 13.78
C HIS A 422 -5.99 13.13 14.08
N VAL A 423 -6.70 14.05 13.43
CA VAL A 423 -6.54 15.50 13.64
C VAL A 423 -6.89 15.91 15.08
N LEU A 424 -7.94 15.32 15.67
CA LEU A 424 -8.24 15.48 17.12
C LEU A 424 -7.09 14.99 18.02
N GLY A 425 -6.35 13.96 17.61
CA GLY A 425 -5.13 13.51 18.30
C GLY A 425 -4.02 14.55 18.21
N GLN A 426 -3.76 15.09 17.02
CA GLN A 426 -2.73 16.10 16.78
C GLN A 426 -3.02 17.42 17.54
N VAL A 427 -4.27 17.89 17.54
CA VAL A 427 -4.68 19.07 18.34
C VAL A 427 -4.47 18.84 19.83
N LYS A 428 -4.83 17.65 20.36
CA LYS A 428 -4.59 17.30 21.77
C LYS A 428 -3.09 17.28 22.09
N GLN A 429 -2.26 16.74 21.21
CA GLN A 429 -0.81 16.68 21.39
C GLN A 429 -0.18 18.08 21.39
N MET A 430 -0.54 18.94 20.43
CA MET A 430 -0.06 20.33 20.42
C MET A 430 -0.55 21.11 21.64
N ARG A 431 -1.82 20.96 22.05
CA ARG A 431 -2.35 21.60 23.26
C ARG A 431 -1.61 21.17 24.53
N LYS A 432 -1.16 19.91 24.63
CA LYS A 432 -0.26 19.49 25.70
C LYS A 432 1.07 20.24 25.63
N GLY A 433 1.71 20.30 24.46
CA GLY A 433 2.96 21.04 24.28
C GLY A 433 2.86 22.53 24.68
N PHE A 434 1.75 23.19 24.35
CA PHE A 434 1.47 24.56 24.80
C PHE A 434 1.33 24.67 26.32
N ASN A 435 0.59 23.76 26.97
CA ASN A 435 0.52 23.71 28.44
C ASN A 435 1.90 23.48 29.07
N ASP A 436 2.69 22.54 28.53
CA ASP A 436 4.03 22.20 29.01
C ASP A 436 5.03 23.37 28.84
N ILE A 437 4.85 24.25 27.83
CA ILE A 437 5.57 25.53 27.72
C ILE A 437 5.04 26.55 28.73
N ARG A 438 3.72 26.71 28.84
CA ARG A 438 3.07 27.70 29.73
C ARG A 438 3.43 27.49 31.19
N SER A 439 3.45 26.24 31.67
CA SER A 439 3.87 25.90 33.03
C SER A 439 5.36 26.19 33.26
N ARG A 440 6.23 25.93 32.28
CA ARG A 440 7.66 26.33 32.34
C ARG A 440 7.81 27.85 32.41
N TYR A 441 7.04 28.60 31.61
CA TYR A 441 7.08 30.07 31.61
C TYR A 441 6.56 30.68 32.91
N GLU A 442 5.41 30.23 33.43
CA GLU A 442 4.89 30.74 34.70
C GLU A 442 5.82 30.38 35.89
N GLY A 443 6.46 29.21 35.87
CA GLY A 443 7.53 28.86 36.80
C GLY A 443 8.72 29.83 36.76
N CYS A 444 9.09 30.35 35.58
CA CYS A 444 10.09 31.42 35.45
C CYS A 444 9.55 32.80 35.88
N LYS A 445 8.28 33.11 35.59
CA LYS A 445 7.61 34.40 35.86
C LYS A 445 7.35 34.62 37.36
N LEU A 446 6.97 33.58 38.10
CA LEU A 446 6.82 33.61 39.56
C LEU A 446 8.15 33.91 40.26
N ARG A 447 9.23 33.22 39.87
CA ARG A 447 10.60 33.40 40.41
C ARG A 447 11.14 34.83 40.28
N LEU A 448 10.60 35.63 39.36
CA LEU A 448 10.98 37.03 39.14
C LEU A 448 10.10 38.06 39.86
N LYS A 449 8.88 37.70 40.30
CA LYS A 449 7.88 38.69 40.79
C LYS A 449 7.71 38.78 42.31
N THR A 450 8.14 37.79 43.09
CA THR A 450 7.76 37.70 44.52
C THR A 450 8.91 37.46 45.50
N LEU A 451 10.13 37.91 45.20
CA LEU A 451 11.14 38.13 46.25
C LEU A 451 10.79 39.43 47.01
N PRO A 452 10.39 39.38 48.30
CA PRO A 452 10.05 40.59 49.04
C PRO A 452 11.29 41.46 49.21
N LYS A 453 11.22 42.74 48.82
CA LYS A 453 12.34 43.69 48.95
C LYS A 453 12.86 43.69 50.39
N TYR A 454 14.12 43.31 50.54
CA TYR A 454 14.78 43.16 51.83
C TYR A 454 14.77 44.49 52.60
N LYS A 455 14.40 44.47 53.88
CA LYS A 455 14.33 45.66 54.73
C LYS A 455 15.34 45.51 55.88
N PRO A 456 16.48 46.23 55.87
CA PRO A 456 17.42 46.17 56.97
C PRO A 456 16.83 46.76 58.26
N THR A 457 17.25 46.19 59.38
CA THR A 457 16.91 46.61 60.73
C THR A 457 17.72 47.85 61.10
N VAL A 458 17.04 48.94 61.45
CA VAL A 458 17.72 50.17 61.87
C VAL A 458 18.57 49.91 63.11
N GLY A 459 19.89 50.15 63.00
CA GLY A 459 20.87 49.94 64.07
C GLY A 459 21.68 48.64 63.99
N ASP A 460 21.42 47.74 63.03
CA ASP A 460 22.26 46.55 62.78
C ASP A 460 23.15 46.79 61.54
N GLU A 461 24.43 47.06 61.77
CA GLU A 461 25.41 47.32 60.68
C GLU A 461 25.63 46.10 59.78
N VAL A 462 25.54 44.88 60.34
CA VAL A 462 25.69 43.64 59.56
C VAL A 462 24.50 43.48 58.62
N ASP A 463 23.30 43.72 59.13
CA ASP A 463 22.05 43.65 58.36
C ASP A 463 21.99 44.73 57.27
N LYS A 464 22.53 45.93 57.56
CA LYS A 464 22.69 46.97 56.55
C LYS A 464 23.65 46.53 55.44
N MET A 465 24.84 46.01 55.77
CA MET A 465 25.78 45.51 54.75
C MET A 465 25.20 44.33 53.94
N VAL A 466 24.41 43.46 54.56
CA VAL A 466 23.66 42.39 53.87
C VAL A 466 22.64 42.97 52.89
N ALA A 467 21.85 43.96 53.31
CA ALA A 467 20.88 44.64 52.46
C ALA A 467 21.55 45.37 51.28
N ASP A 468 22.58 46.17 51.55
CA ASP A 468 23.33 46.92 50.55
C ASP A 468 23.96 45.95 49.51
N TRP A 469 24.47 44.79 49.95
CA TRP A 469 24.99 43.74 49.06
C TRP A 469 23.88 43.09 48.21
N ILE A 470 22.73 42.74 48.80
CA ILE A 470 21.56 42.16 48.09
C ILE A 470 21.07 43.12 47.00
N PHE A 471 20.99 44.42 47.30
CA PHE A 471 20.54 45.44 46.34
C PHE A 471 21.57 45.67 45.22
N ALA A 472 22.87 45.67 45.53
CA ALA A 472 23.92 45.85 44.52
C ALA A 472 24.02 44.65 43.56
N ASN A 473 23.84 43.41 44.05
CA ASN A 473 24.11 42.19 43.30
C ASN A 473 22.86 41.42 42.83
N SER A 474 21.65 41.91 43.13
CA SER A 474 20.37 41.29 42.74
C SER A 474 20.28 39.79 43.08
N CYS A 475 20.52 39.47 44.36
CA CYS A 475 20.64 38.10 44.86
C CYS A 475 19.44 37.19 44.47
N PRO A 476 19.66 36.08 43.71
CA PRO A 476 18.58 35.21 43.25
C PRO A 476 18.07 34.24 44.34
N VAL A 477 18.81 34.06 45.43
CA VAL A 477 18.41 33.23 46.58
C VAL A 477 17.82 34.14 47.67
N PRO A 478 16.62 33.86 48.21
CA PRO A 478 16.05 34.68 49.27
C PRO A 478 16.92 34.62 50.54
N ILE A 479 17.17 35.81 51.09
CA ILE A 479 17.84 36.00 52.38
C ILE A 479 16.84 36.59 53.36
N ALA A 480 16.75 36.04 54.58
CA ALA A 480 15.90 36.56 55.65
C ALA A 480 16.66 36.61 56.98
N ARG A 481 16.65 37.75 57.67
CA ARG A 481 17.27 37.91 58.99
C ARG A 481 16.55 37.08 60.04
N MET A 482 17.32 36.38 60.88
CA MET A 482 16.84 35.69 62.08
C MET A 482 17.34 36.33 63.39
N GLY A 483 18.12 37.41 63.29
CA GLY A 483 18.67 38.17 64.41
C GLY A 483 20.06 37.71 64.84
N ASN A 484 20.75 38.56 65.62
CA ASN A 484 22.08 38.29 66.19
C ASN A 484 23.12 37.80 65.17
N GLY A 485 23.17 38.40 63.99
CA GLY A 485 24.07 38.00 62.89
C GLY A 485 23.67 36.71 62.16
N TYR A 486 22.57 36.04 62.52
CA TYR A 486 22.06 34.87 61.81
C TYR A 486 21.05 35.26 60.72
N TYR A 487 21.17 34.60 59.57
CA TYR A 487 20.28 34.75 58.42
C TYR A 487 19.89 33.36 57.90
N LYS A 488 18.71 33.25 57.30
CA LYS A 488 18.29 32.10 56.48
C LYS A 488 18.60 32.44 55.02
N PHE A 489 19.37 31.59 54.36
CA PHE A 489 19.84 31.72 52.99
C PHE A 489 19.32 30.52 52.18
N GLY A 490 18.23 30.72 51.44
CA GLY A 490 17.45 29.61 50.90
C GLY A 490 16.96 28.71 52.03
N GLU A 491 17.49 27.48 52.12
CA GLU A 491 17.22 26.55 53.22
C GLU A 491 18.24 26.64 54.37
N LYS A 492 19.49 27.01 54.09
CA LYS A 492 20.59 27.01 55.06
C LYS A 492 20.47 28.16 56.09
N LYS A 493 20.72 27.84 57.36
CA LYS A 493 21.04 28.85 58.39
C LYS A 493 22.52 29.24 58.26
N ILE A 494 22.80 30.53 58.04
CA ILE A 494 24.14 31.10 57.99
C ILE A 494 24.35 32.09 59.14
N PHE A 495 25.61 32.38 59.46
CA PHE A 495 26.01 33.44 60.39
C PHE A 495 26.96 34.39 59.68
N ALA A 496 26.63 35.68 59.65
CA ALA A 496 27.45 36.73 59.08
C ALA A 496 27.90 37.72 60.16
N LYS A 497 29.09 38.28 59.98
CA LYS A 497 29.62 39.37 60.81
C LYS A 497 30.45 40.32 59.95
N ILE A 498 30.71 41.51 60.49
CA ILE A 498 31.73 42.41 59.95
C ILE A 498 33.09 42.02 60.54
N THR A 499 34.15 42.08 59.74
CA THR A 499 35.54 41.97 60.21
C THR A 499 36.42 42.82 59.28
N ASN A 500 37.18 43.74 59.86
CA ASN A 500 38.02 44.72 59.14
C ASN A 500 37.25 45.48 58.04
N GLY A 501 36.01 45.89 58.34
CA GLY A 501 35.11 46.59 57.40
C GLY A 501 34.49 45.72 56.29
N LYS A 502 34.78 44.41 56.25
CA LYS A 502 34.22 43.48 55.26
C LYS A 502 33.14 42.57 55.87
N LEU A 503 32.08 42.31 55.12
CA LEU A 503 31.04 41.35 55.46
C LEU A 503 31.56 39.92 55.17
N VAL A 504 31.57 39.07 56.19
CA VAL A 504 32.05 37.68 56.10
C VAL A 504 31.09 36.68 56.72
N ILE A 505 30.90 35.53 56.06
CA ILE A 505 30.02 34.44 56.48
C ILE A 505 30.84 33.30 57.10
N ARG A 506 30.36 32.73 58.20
CA ARG A 506 30.94 31.54 58.84
C ARG A 506 30.69 30.31 57.98
N VAL A 507 31.76 29.57 57.66
CA VAL A 507 31.72 28.26 57.00
C VAL A 507 32.47 27.22 57.85
N GLY A 508 32.41 25.94 57.44
CA GLY A 508 32.75 24.77 58.28
C GLY A 508 34.10 24.76 59.01
N GLY A 509 35.10 25.53 58.56
CA GLY A 509 36.37 25.75 59.27
C GLY A 509 36.73 27.23 59.53
N GLY A 510 36.06 28.19 58.89
CA GLY A 510 36.59 29.55 58.72
C GLY A 510 35.53 30.63 58.59
N TYR A 511 35.94 31.79 58.10
CA TYR A 511 35.06 32.85 57.60
C TYR A 511 35.47 33.16 56.16
N MET A 512 34.50 33.45 55.30
CA MET A 512 34.68 33.67 53.86
C MET A 512 33.93 34.93 53.43
N GLY A 513 34.36 35.60 52.36
CA GLY A 513 33.69 36.80 51.86
C GLY A 513 32.27 36.52 51.40
N ILE A 514 31.39 37.53 51.45
CA ILE A 514 30.02 37.42 50.94
C ILE A 514 30.00 37.03 49.45
N ASP A 515 30.86 37.63 48.62
CA ASP A 515 30.91 37.38 47.18
C ASP A 515 31.36 35.94 46.86
N GLU A 516 32.41 35.47 47.54
CA GLU A 516 32.91 34.10 47.48
C GLU A 516 31.84 33.09 47.95
N PHE A 517 31.13 33.40 49.04
CA PHE A 517 30.05 32.55 49.55
C PHE A 517 28.91 32.43 48.53
N MET A 518 28.54 33.54 47.90
CA MET A 518 27.47 33.59 46.92
C MET A 518 27.85 32.85 45.63
N TYR A 519 29.11 32.93 45.20
CA TYR A 519 29.64 32.14 44.09
C TYR A 519 29.57 30.62 44.36
N TYR A 520 30.05 30.15 45.50
CA TYR A 520 30.10 28.70 45.80
C TYR A 520 28.76 28.09 46.23
N TYR A 521 27.93 28.83 46.97
CA TYR A 521 26.70 28.28 47.58
C TYR A 521 25.39 28.80 46.96
N GLY A 522 25.42 29.91 46.19
CA GLY A 522 24.21 30.48 45.59
C GLY A 522 23.52 29.52 44.63
N ALA A 523 24.27 28.96 43.67
CA ALA A 523 23.73 27.96 42.74
C ALA A 523 23.26 26.67 43.44
N GLN A 524 23.92 26.26 44.53
CA GLN A 524 23.56 25.06 45.29
C GLN A 524 22.21 25.21 46.01
N GLU A 525 22.00 26.32 46.73
CA GLU A 525 20.74 26.53 47.46
C GLU A 525 19.59 26.92 46.53
N LEU A 526 19.86 27.63 45.43
CA LEU A 526 18.86 27.87 44.38
C LEU A 526 18.31 26.54 43.84
N ASN A 527 19.19 25.63 43.39
CA ASN A 527 18.79 24.35 42.79
C ASN A 527 17.95 23.47 43.75
N LYS A 528 18.23 23.50 45.05
CA LYS A 528 17.40 22.80 46.05
C LYS A 528 15.99 23.36 46.12
N MET A 529 15.85 24.69 46.19
CA MET A 529 14.53 25.33 46.22
C MET A 529 13.72 24.95 44.98
N LEU A 530 14.33 24.94 43.79
CA LEU A 530 13.64 24.54 42.56
C LEU A 530 13.18 23.08 42.59
N ALA A 531 13.93 22.19 43.25
CA ALA A 531 13.55 20.79 43.42
C ALA A 531 12.41 20.61 44.44
N TYR A 532 12.36 21.44 45.49
CA TYR A 532 11.33 21.35 46.53
C TYR A 532 9.97 21.87 46.05
N GLU A 533 9.94 22.93 45.24
CA GLU A 533 8.72 23.45 44.58
C GLU A 533 8.11 22.41 43.63
N GLY A 534 8.95 21.66 42.89
CA GLY A 534 8.51 20.70 41.88
C GLY A 534 7.70 19.52 42.43
N PHE A 535 7.89 19.15 43.68
CA PHE A 535 7.22 18.00 44.32
C PHE A 535 5.82 18.32 44.90
N GLN A 536 5.34 19.56 44.82
CA GLN A 536 4.07 19.98 45.45
C GLN A 536 2.89 20.18 44.47
N MET A 537 3.05 19.85 43.19
CA MET A 537 2.02 20.06 42.15
C MET A 537 1.43 18.77 41.55
N ASP A 538 1.93 17.59 41.91
CA ASP A 538 1.54 16.32 41.28
C ASP A 538 0.20 15.71 41.77
N GLU A 539 -0.58 16.41 42.61
CA GLU A 539 -1.96 16.00 42.99
C GLU A 539 -3.04 16.49 41.99
N GLU A 540 -2.70 16.70 40.71
CA GLU A 540 -3.67 17.08 39.66
C GLU A 540 -4.18 15.86 38.86
N ILE A 541 -5.42 15.46 39.17
CA ILE A 541 -6.36 14.62 38.39
C ILE A 541 -5.71 13.56 37.45
N ASP A 542 -5.65 12.32 37.95
CA ASP A 542 -5.26 11.14 37.18
C ASP A 542 -6.21 10.85 36.00
N LEU A 543 -5.91 11.49 34.86
CA LEU A 543 -6.55 11.29 33.56
C LEU A 543 -6.08 9.99 32.86
N GLU A 544 -5.00 9.37 33.33
CA GLU A 544 -4.47 8.12 32.78
C GLU A 544 -5.42 6.96 33.11
N LYS A 545 -5.99 6.94 34.33
CA LYS A 545 -7.14 6.09 34.70
C LYS A 545 -8.37 6.29 33.79
N LEU A 546 -8.57 7.47 33.23
CA LEU A 546 -9.71 7.77 32.34
C LEU A 546 -9.46 7.25 30.91
N ILE A 547 -8.25 7.42 30.39
CA ILE A 547 -7.86 6.90 29.06
C ILE A 547 -7.74 5.38 29.09
N ASN A 548 -7.16 4.81 30.15
CA ASN A 548 -7.05 3.37 30.32
C ASN A 548 -8.43 2.71 30.39
N LYS A 549 -9.43 3.34 31.02
CA LYS A 549 -10.81 2.82 31.05
C LYS A 549 -11.47 2.75 29.66
N GLU A 550 -11.14 3.66 28.74
CA GLU A 550 -11.55 3.53 27.33
C GLU A 550 -10.80 2.41 26.60
N GLN A 551 -9.51 2.22 26.88
CA GLN A 551 -8.72 1.16 26.24
C GLN A 551 -9.09 -0.23 26.78
N GLU A 552 -9.36 -0.37 28.07
CA GLU A 552 -9.94 -1.56 28.70
C GLU A 552 -11.28 -1.91 28.06
N ASN A 553 -12.20 -0.94 27.89
CA ASN A 553 -13.46 -1.20 27.19
C ASN A 553 -13.26 -1.71 25.75
N ARG A 554 -12.24 -1.21 25.02
CA ARG A 554 -11.89 -1.74 23.67
C ARG A 554 -11.25 -3.13 23.73
N ASN A 555 -10.50 -3.45 24.78
CA ASN A 555 -9.86 -4.74 24.95
C ASN A 555 -10.84 -5.82 25.46
N VAL A 556 -11.84 -5.44 26.27
CA VAL A 556 -12.97 -6.31 26.64
C VAL A 556 -13.77 -6.68 25.40
N ILE A 557 -14.00 -5.76 24.46
CA ILE A 557 -14.65 -6.07 23.17
C ILE A 557 -13.83 -7.10 22.38
N LYS A 558 -12.50 -6.92 22.27
CA LYS A 558 -11.61 -7.92 21.62
C LYS A 558 -11.63 -9.30 22.30
N GLN A 559 -11.78 -9.36 23.62
CA GLN A 559 -11.88 -10.64 24.35
C GLN A 559 -13.14 -11.45 23.99
N PHE A 560 -14.15 -10.84 23.36
CA PHE A 560 -15.28 -11.58 22.77
C PHE A 560 -15.03 -12.06 21.33
N ASP A 561 -14.12 -11.43 20.58
CA ASP A 561 -13.77 -11.84 19.21
C ASP A 561 -12.85 -13.08 19.18
N ASP A 562 -11.92 -13.21 20.13
CA ASP A 562 -10.89 -14.29 20.17
C ASP A 562 -11.43 -15.70 20.53
N GLY A 563 -12.75 -15.86 20.63
CA GLY A 563 -13.44 -17.17 20.54
C GLY A 563 -13.16 -18.19 21.65
N LYS A 564 -12.51 -17.81 22.76
CA LYS A 564 -12.16 -18.71 23.88
C LYS A 564 -12.65 -18.18 25.23
N THR A 565 -13.83 -18.63 25.65
CA THR A 565 -14.25 -18.58 27.06
C THR A 565 -14.74 -19.94 27.51
N ILE A 566 -14.00 -20.58 28.43
CA ILE A 566 -14.41 -21.84 29.05
C ILE A 566 -15.14 -21.53 30.37
N ILE A 567 -16.36 -22.05 30.47
CA ILE A 567 -17.09 -22.51 31.67
C ILE A 567 -16.50 -22.07 33.04
N GLY A 568 -17.26 -21.27 33.81
CA GLY A 568 -16.83 -20.84 35.16
C GLY A 568 -17.92 -20.33 36.11
N GLY A 569 -19.19 -20.74 35.95
CA GLY A 569 -20.29 -20.19 36.76
C GLY A 569 -20.72 -21.03 37.96
N GLN A 570 -20.40 -20.60 39.20
CA GLN A 570 -21.07 -21.08 40.43
C GLN A 570 -20.92 -20.10 41.62
N GLY A 571 -22.02 -19.87 42.37
CA GLY A 571 -22.07 -19.09 43.62
C GLY A 571 -22.05 -17.56 43.43
N LEU A 572 -22.95 -16.74 43.99
CA LEU A 572 -23.87 -16.92 45.12
C LEU A 572 -25.30 -16.44 44.79
N LYS A 573 -26.32 -17.15 45.29
CA LYS A 573 -27.66 -16.57 45.56
C LYS A 573 -27.83 -16.40 47.06
N ARG A 574 -28.19 -15.22 47.56
CA ARG A 574 -29.05 -15.05 48.75
C ARG A 574 -29.52 -13.59 48.95
N ARG A 575 -30.85 -13.45 49.01
CA ARG A 575 -31.64 -12.43 49.74
C ARG A 575 -31.31 -10.94 49.54
N LEU A 576 -32.30 -10.21 49.04
CA LEU A 576 -33.18 -9.40 49.91
C LEU A 576 -34.61 -9.41 49.35
N SER A 577 -35.59 -9.05 50.18
CA SER A 577 -37.03 -9.04 49.86
C SER A 577 -37.70 -7.76 50.38
N PRO A 578 -38.71 -7.20 49.70
CA PRO A 578 -39.26 -5.88 50.02
C PRO A 578 -40.38 -5.89 51.07
N SER A 579 -40.45 -4.83 51.88
CA SER A 579 -41.64 -4.36 52.62
C SER A 579 -41.46 -2.84 52.86
N HIS A 580 -42.31 -1.93 52.36
CA HIS A 580 -43.69 -1.59 52.71
C HIS A 580 -43.91 -0.80 54.02
N ASN A 581 -44.19 0.50 53.82
CA ASN A 581 -45.18 1.36 54.50
C ASN A 581 -44.98 1.97 55.92
N ALA A 582 -45.67 3.13 56.05
CA ALA A 582 -46.24 3.77 57.26
C ALA A 582 -45.43 4.84 58.04
N ALA A 583 -45.49 6.07 57.50
CA ALA A 583 -45.75 7.38 58.15
C ALA A 583 -45.75 7.54 59.70
N LEU A 584 -45.23 8.69 60.17
CA LEU A 584 -46.04 9.74 60.84
C LEU A 584 -45.35 11.14 60.89
N ARG A 585 -46.19 12.17 61.09
CA ARG A 585 -46.05 13.53 61.72
C ARG A 585 -44.71 13.91 62.41
N THR A 586 -44.27 15.17 62.57
CA THR A 586 -44.71 16.59 62.32
C THR A 586 -43.43 17.48 62.43
N SER A 587 -43.30 18.80 62.21
CA SER A 587 -44.16 20.00 62.33
C SER A 587 -43.52 21.21 61.58
N ASP A 588 -44.28 22.31 61.38
CA ASP A 588 -43.94 23.76 61.39
C ASP A 588 -42.50 24.27 61.05
N HIS A 589 -42.26 25.42 60.39
CA HIS A 589 -43.03 26.64 60.02
C HIS A 589 -42.18 27.38 58.91
N SER A 590 -42.52 28.46 58.17
CA SER A 590 -43.74 29.19 57.77
C SER A 590 -43.34 30.33 56.78
N GLY A 591 -44.19 30.74 55.82
CA GLY A 591 -43.93 31.94 54.98
C GLY A 591 -44.75 32.06 53.68
N SER A 592 -45.05 33.28 53.22
CA SER A 592 -45.85 33.64 52.02
C SER A 592 -45.59 35.12 51.65
N PRO A 593 -45.96 35.70 50.46
CA PRO A 593 -47.11 35.34 49.60
C PRO A 593 -46.94 35.42 48.05
N ARG A 594 -48.10 35.33 47.37
CA ARG A 594 -48.51 35.38 45.92
C ARG A 594 -48.16 36.70 45.17
N PRO A 595 -48.47 36.95 43.85
CA PRO A 595 -49.53 36.40 42.95
C PRO A 595 -49.18 36.30 41.41
N PRO A 596 -50.09 36.41 40.39
CA PRO A 596 -51.35 35.68 40.05
C PRO A 596 -51.41 35.12 38.56
N PHE A 597 -52.58 34.54 38.15
CA PHE A 597 -53.05 34.23 36.76
C PHE A 597 -52.33 33.11 35.94
N ASN A 598 -52.92 32.43 34.93
CA ASN A 598 -54.32 32.04 34.64
C ASN A 598 -54.41 30.92 33.54
N MET A 599 -55.57 30.25 33.45
CA MET A 599 -56.12 29.45 32.33
C MET A 599 -55.47 28.12 31.90
N SER A 600 -56.30 27.20 31.42
CA SER A 600 -55.95 25.93 30.77
C SER A 600 -56.71 25.79 29.44
N PRO A 601 -56.15 25.13 28.40
CA PRO A 601 -56.82 24.94 27.12
C PRO A 601 -57.79 23.73 27.12
N GLY A 602 -58.88 23.85 26.36
CA GLY A 602 -59.90 22.80 26.19
C GLY A 602 -59.74 21.96 24.91
N ARG A 603 -60.50 20.85 24.83
CA ARG A 603 -60.52 19.90 23.69
C ARG A 603 -61.38 20.39 22.51
N SER A 604 -60.94 20.07 21.29
CA SER A 604 -61.80 19.69 20.15
C SER A 604 -61.24 18.37 19.59
N GLN A 605 -61.96 17.25 19.68
CA GLN A 605 -63.08 16.77 18.84
C GLN A 605 -62.64 16.14 17.52
N THR A 606 -63.09 14.88 17.33
CA THR A 606 -62.98 14.07 16.11
C THR A 606 -64.15 14.36 15.16
N PRO A 607 -64.20 13.72 13.98
CA PRO A 607 -65.10 12.56 13.92
C PRO A 607 -64.54 11.34 13.17
N SER A 608 -65.13 10.18 13.46
CA SER A 608 -64.95 8.93 12.72
C SER A 608 -66.16 8.67 11.80
N ILE A 609 -65.94 7.94 10.70
CA ILE A 609 -67.02 7.31 9.90
C ILE A 609 -66.64 5.84 9.69
N ASN A 610 -67.65 4.96 9.63
CA ASN A 610 -67.52 3.52 9.81
C ASN A 610 -67.73 2.71 8.50
N SER A 611 -67.53 1.41 8.58
CA SER A 611 -67.49 0.43 7.47
C SER A 611 -68.85 -0.02 6.92
N ASN A 612 -68.85 -0.62 5.71
CA ASN A 612 -69.63 -1.78 5.21
C ASN A 612 -69.88 -1.71 3.68
N LEU A 613 -70.19 -2.77 2.91
CA LEU A 613 -69.69 -4.16 2.79
C LEU A 613 -70.40 -4.83 1.58
N ILE A 614 -69.75 -5.70 0.78
CA ILE A 614 -70.38 -6.72 -0.14
C ILE A 614 -71.12 -6.11 -1.40
N LYS A 615 -71.05 -6.58 -2.68
CA LYS A 615 -71.17 -7.94 -3.26
C LYS A 615 -70.64 -8.08 -4.72
N LEU A 616 -70.07 -9.25 -5.04
CA LEU A 616 -70.01 -10.01 -6.31
C LEU A 616 -70.38 -9.40 -7.69
N ARG A 617 -69.52 -9.65 -8.69
CA ARG A 617 -69.93 -10.24 -10.00
C ARG A 617 -68.80 -11.04 -10.66
N LYS A 618 -69.12 -11.98 -11.57
CA LYS A 618 -68.18 -12.82 -12.35
C LYS A 618 -68.42 -12.66 -13.85
N SER A 619 -67.33 -12.54 -14.63
CA SER A 619 -67.20 -12.90 -16.06
C SER A 619 -65.72 -12.75 -16.43
N SER A 620 -64.95 -13.69 -17.02
CA SER A 620 -65.15 -14.74 -18.04
C SER A 620 -65.16 -14.21 -19.49
N GLN A 621 -64.41 -14.91 -20.38
CA GLN A 621 -63.95 -14.48 -21.73
C GLN A 621 -62.77 -13.49 -21.68
N GLY A 622 -61.79 -13.53 -22.60
CA GLY A 622 -61.47 -14.60 -23.56
C GLY A 622 -60.61 -14.14 -24.76
N ILE A 623 -59.52 -14.89 -25.05
CA ILE A 623 -58.86 -15.09 -26.37
C ILE A 623 -58.58 -13.85 -27.26
N GLU A 624 -57.30 -13.54 -27.51
CA GLU A 624 -56.71 -13.62 -28.88
C GLU A 624 -55.17 -13.54 -28.91
N ASN A 625 -54.57 -14.15 -29.94
CA ASN A 625 -53.17 -13.97 -30.34
C ASN A 625 -53.11 -13.01 -31.55
N ARG A 626 -52.14 -12.08 -31.57
CA ARG A 626 -51.48 -11.50 -32.77
C ARG A 626 -50.22 -10.76 -32.27
N HIS A 627 -49.02 -11.16 -32.66
CA HIS A 627 -48.32 -10.85 -33.92
C HIS A 627 -47.68 -9.46 -33.97
N SER A 628 -46.43 -9.45 -34.39
CA SER A 628 -45.54 -8.28 -34.53
C SER A 628 -45.92 -7.38 -35.70
N PRO A 629 -45.47 -6.12 -35.68
CA PRO A 629 -45.11 -5.39 -36.89
C PRO A 629 -43.58 -5.26 -37.02
N THR A 630 -43.05 -5.61 -38.19
CA THR A 630 -41.74 -5.17 -38.65
C THR A 630 -41.81 -3.70 -39.09
N SER A 631 -40.73 -2.93 -38.90
CA SER A 631 -40.59 -1.60 -39.52
C SER A 631 -39.21 -1.42 -40.14
N THR A 632 -39.15 -1.50 -41.46
CA THR A 632 -37.97 -1.15 -42.26
C THR A 632 -37.88 0.35 -42.51
N ASN A 633 -36.71 0.95 -42.30
CA ASN A 633 -36.24 2.15 -43.01
C ASN A 633 -34.70 2.22 -42.85
N HIS A 634 -33.88 1.94 -43.86
CA HIS A 634 -33.51 2.78 -45.02
C HIS A 634 -32.67 4.03 -44.71
N MET A 635 -31.36 3.86 -44.88
CA MET A 635 -30.35 4.77 -45.46
C MET A 635 -30.37 6.27 -45.11
N ARG A 636 -29.23 6.74 -44.57
CA ARG A 636 -28.47 7.83 -45.19
C ARG A 636 -26.97 7.54 -45.14
N SER A 637 -26.27 7.87 -46.21
CA SER A 637 -24.84 7.64 -46.40
C SER A 637 -24.05 8.95 -46.35
N THR A 638 -22.87 8.91 -45.75
CA THR A 638 -21.82 9.94 -45.91
C THR A 638 -20.51 9.24 -46.22
N GLY A 639 -19.87 9.57 -47.34
CA GLY A 639 -18.60 8.97 -47.76
C GLY A 639 -17.55 10.02 -48.09
N PHE A 640 -16.28 9.66 -47.85
CA PHE A 640 -15.07 10.33 -48.31
C PHE A 640 -14.12 9.20 -48.75
N THR A 641 -14.07 8.85 -50.03
CA THR A 641 -13.09 9.36 -51.02
C THR A 641 -11.64 8.99 -50.69
N GLU A 642 -11.22 7.79 -51.10
CA GLU A 642 -9.82 7.55 -51.46
C GLU A 642 -9.56 8.09 -52.86
N GLN A 643 -8.37 8.67 -53.09
CA GLN A 643 -7.83 8.93 -54.43
C GLN A 643 -6.46 8.29 -54.57
N SER A 644 -6.21 7.68 -55.72
CA SER A 644 -5.00 6.95 -56.04
C SER A 644 -4.08 7.74 -56.95
N ILE A 645 -2.77 7.66 -56.71
CA ILE A 645 -1.74 8.16 -57.62
C ILE A 645 -0.68 7.07 -57.84
N THR A 646 -0.41 6.78 -59.10
CA THR A 646 0.57 5.78 -59.57
C THR A 646 1.98 6.34 -59.66
N LYS A 647 3.01 5.50 -59.49
CA LYS A 647 4.04 5.30 -60.55
C LYS A 647 4.98 4.10 -60.32
N SER A 648 5.50 3.63 -61.45
CA SER A 648 6.38 2.49 -61.71
C SER A 648 7.81 2.60 -61.19
N ILE A 649 8.51 1.46 -61.10
CA ILE A 649 9.79 1.21 -61.83
C ILE A 649 10.12 -0.31 -61.85
N THR A 650 10.76 -0.78 -62.93
CA THR A 650 11.20 -2.18 -63.16
C THR A 650 12.71 -2.34 -62.93
N PRO A 651 13.28 -3.55 -62.78
CA PRO A 651 13.86 -4.19 -63.98
C PRO A 651 13.80 -5.75 -64.03
N MET A 652 14.44 -6.28 -65.08
CA MET A 652 14.59 -7.67 -65.55
C MET A 652 15.24 -8.64 -64.52
N ILE A 653 15.24 -9.98 -64.70
CA ILE A 653 16.17 -10.73 -65.60
C ILE A 653 15.69 -12.16 -65.96
N ALA A 654 15.97 -12.54 -67.22
CA ALA A 654 16.14 -13.87 -67.85
C ALA A 654 15.26 -15.10 -67.51
N LYS A 655 14.88 -15.83 -68.58
CA LYS A 655 14.47 -17.25 -68.54
C LYS A 655 15.64 -18.14 -68.98
N GLY A 656 15.77 -19.32 -68.37
CA GLY A 656 16.61 -20.43 -68.84
C GLY A 656 15.77 -21.67 -69.15
N SER A 657 16.15 -22.45 -70.15
CA SER A 657 15.49 -23.70 -70.56
C SER A 657 16.50 -24.85 -70.57
N ILE A 658 16.08 -26.10 -70.36
CA ILE A 658 16.46 -27.24 -71.23
C ILE A 658 15.74 -28.57 -70.86
N LYS A 659 15.04 -29.11 -71.87
CA LYS A 659 14.76 -30.51 -72.27
C LYS A 659 14.26 -31.59 -71.29
N GLN A 660 13.26 -32.32 -71.79
CA GLN A 660 12.84 -33.67 -71.41
C GLN A 660 13.76 -34.74 -72.04
N THR A 661 13.71 -35.97 -71.52
CA THR A 661 13.87 -37.22 -72.30
C THR A 661 12.84 -38.27 -71.83
N ASN A 662 12.38 -39.13 -72.74
CA ASN A 662 11.39 -40.19 -72.50
C ASN A 662 11.84 -41.50 -73.19
N SER A 663 11.86 -42.62 -72.44
CA SER A 663 11.80 -44.00 -72.96
C SER A 663 11.67 -44.96 -71.76
N SER A 664 10.53 -45.59 -71.48
CA SER A 664 9.83 -46.69 -72.19
C SER A 664 10.48 -48.08 -71.98
N GLY A 665 9.76 -48.99 -71.33
CA GLY A 665 10.11 -50.41 -71.20
C GLY A 665 8.97 -51.20 -70.55
N TRP A 666 8.50 -52.28 -71.20
CA TRP A 666 7.41 -53.14 -70.73
C TRP A 666 7.94 -54.40 -70.02
N GLY A 667 7.15 -54.96 -69.11
CA GLY A 667 7.43 -56.27 -68.50
C GLY A 667 6.33 -56.73 -67.54
N ALA A 668 5.53 -57.71 -67.97
CA ALA A 668 4.54 -58.41 -67.13
C ALA A 668 4.89 -59.91 -67.03
N ILE A 669 4.01 -60.72 -66.40
CA ILE A 669 4.20 -62.14 -66.02
C ILE A 669 5.05 -62.28 -64.73
N GLY A 670 4.69 -63.13 -63.75
CA GLY A 670 3.54 -64.03 -63.64
C GLY A 670 3.46 -64.74 -62.28
N ARG A 671 2.35 -65.44 -62.01
CA ARG A 671 2.08 -66.12 -60.72
C ARG A 671 2.99 -67.32 -60.47
N LYS A 672 3.35 -67.58 -59.19
CA LYS A 672 3.29 -68.91 -58.54
C LYS A 672 3.53 -68.84 -57.02
N SER A 673 2.70 -69.55 -56.25
CA SER A 673 3.03 -70.05 -54.90
C SER A 673 3.69 -71.43 -55.02
N PRO A 674 4.40 -71.95 -53.99
CA PRO A 674 3.70 -72.88 -53.09
C PRO A 674 4.22 -73.02 -51.63
N LYS A 675 3.29 -73.44 -50.76
CA LYS A 675 3.41 -74.44 -49.65
C LYS A 675 4.74 -74.65 -48.87
N THR A 676 4.70 -74.28 -47.59
CA THR A 676 4.99 -75.12 -46.40
C THR A 676 6.05 -76.23 -46.45
N ASN A 677 7.11 -76.07 -45.66
CA ASN A 677 7.66 -77.01 -44.64
C ASN A 677 8.70 -76.22 -43.80
N GLY A 678 9.10 -76.58 -42.58
CA GLY A 678 8.79 -77.78 -41.80
C GLY A 678 10.08 -78.55 -41.44
N GLY A 679 10.83 -78.09 -40.42
CA GLY A 679 12.08 -78.75 -40.02
C GLY A 679 12.71 -78.16 -38.75
N TYR A 680 12.94 -79.02 -37.75
CA TYR A 680 13.79 -78.75 -36.58
C TYR A 680 15.26 -78.95 -36.92
N LEU A 681 16.17 -78.20 -36.28
CA LEU A 681 17.55 -78.64 -36.02
C LEU A 681 18.13 -77.88 -34.82
N SER A 682 18.92 -78.56 -33.97
CA SER A 682 19.38 -78.06 -32.67
C SER A 682 20.85 -78.35 -32.43
N VAL A 683 21.67 -77.31 -32.19
CA VAL A 683 23.05 -77.38 -31.67
C VAL A 683 23.41 -76.04 -30.98
N PRO A 684 24.49 -75.92 -30.17
CA PRO A 684 24.24 -75.64 -28.75
C PRO A 684 24.97 -74.44 -28.12
N GLY A 685 24.41 -73.99 -26.99
CA GLY A 685 25.14 -73.74 -25.74
C GLY A 685 26.38 -72.84 -25.75
N VAL A 686 26.19 -71.57 -25.36
CA VAL A 686 27.17 -70.83 -24.56
C VAL A 686 26.50 -70.44 -23.24
N LYS A 687 27.09 -70.84 -22.11
CA LYS A 687 26.74 -70.30 -20.79
C LYS A 687 27.62 -69.08 -20.53
N ASN A 688 27.06 -67.99 -20.02
CA ASN A 688 27.80 -67.11 -19.11
C ASN A 688 26.85 -66.41 -18.12
N THR A 689 27.41 -66.03 -16.98
CA THR A 689 26.69 -65.81 -15.72
C THR A 689 26.10 -64.42 -15.54
N LEU A 690 24.90 -64.40 -14.95
CA LEU A 690 24.36 -63.40 -14.02
C LEU A 690 25.29 -62.23 -13.59
N SER A 691 24.82 -61.00 -13.79
CA SER A 691 25.05 -59.87 -12.88
C SER A 691 23.94 -58.82 -13.03
N THR A 692 22.81 -59.03 -12.34
CA THR A 692 21.73 -58.03 -12.23
C THR A 692 21.91 -57.22 -10.95
N SER A 693 22.44 -56.00 -11.06
CA SER A 693 22.65 -55.07 -9.95
C SER A 693 22.30 -53.65 -10.36
N GLU A 694 21.74 -52.90 -9.40
CA GLU A 694 21.77 -51.43 -9.35
C GLU A 694 21.11 -50.64 -10.50
N PHE A 695 19.77 -50.61 -10.49
CA PHE A 695 19.02 -49.37 -10.76
C PHE A 695 17.92 -49.19 -9.72
N GLY A 696 18.32 -48.61 -8.58
CA GLY A 696 17.46 -48.35 -7.42
C GLY A 696 17.93 -47.13 -6.66
N GLY A 697 17.84 -45.95 -7.28
CA GLY A 697 18.05 -44.68 -6.56
C GLY A 697 16.95 -44.46 -5.54
N SER A 698 17.29 -44.02 -4.33
CA SER A 698 16.29 -43.82 -3.29
C SER A 698 15.41 -42.61 -3.59
N TYR A 699 14.18 -42.63 -3.08
CA TYR A 699 13.35 -41.44 -2.97
C TYR A 699 14.07 -40.31 -2.18
N ASP A 700 14.96 -40.69 -1.25
CA ASP A 700 15.82 -39.76 -0.52
C ASP A 700 16.80 -39.01 -1.43
N ASP A 701 17.36 -39.67 -2.46
CA ASP A 701 18.30 -39.03 -3.39
C ASP A 701 17.61 -37.97 -4.24
N TYR A 702 16.35 -38.22 -4.63
CA TYR A 702 15.52 -37.23 -5.30
C TYR A 702 15.20 -36.03 -4.39
N ILE A 703 14.82 -36.28 -3.12
CA ILE A 703 14.62 -35.20 -2.14
C ILE A 703 15.90 -34.40 -1.92
N LYS A 704 17.06 -35.07 -1.84
CA LYS A 704 18.37 -34.44 -1.69
C LYS A 704 18.72 -33.56 -2.89
N GLN A 705 18.42 -34.02 -4.12
CA GLN A 705 18.60 -33.25 -5.34
C GLN A 705 17.69 -32.00 -5.41
N GLN A 706 16.43 -32.11 -4.93
CA GLN A 706 15.54 -30.95 -4.80
C GLN A 706 16.05 -29.96 -3.75
N HIS A 707 16.49 -30.45 -2.59
CA HIS A 707 17.03 -29.62 -1.51
C HIS A 707 18.29 -28.85 -1.93
N ASP A 708 19.24 -29.53 -2.57
CA ASP A 708 20.45 -28.92 -3.14
C ASP A 708 20.12 -27.87 -4.23
N THR A 709 19.05 -28.09 -5.01
CA THR A 709 18.58 -27.12 -6.00
C THR A 709 18.07 -25.85 -5.31
N VAL A 710 17.23 -25.98 -4.28
CA VAL A 710 16.73 -24.85 -3.48
C VAL A 710 17.86 -24.10 -2.76
N LEU A 711 18.87 -24.80 -2.24
CA LEU A 711 20.05 -24.18 -1.64
C LEU A 711 20.86 -23.36 -2.65
N ARG A 712 21.10 -23.90 -3.86
CA ARG A 712 21.80 -23.16 -4.94
C ARG A 712 21.03 -21.92 -5.37
N THR A 713 19.70 -22.00 -5.50
CA THR A 713 18.87 -20.81 -5.80
C THR A 713 19.00 -19.76 -4.70
N ARG A 714 18.94 -20.16 -3.42
CA ARG A 714 19.08 -19.24 -2.27
C ARG A 714 20.45 -18.57 -2.22
N LEU A 715 21.53 -19.32 -2.42
CA LEU A 715 22.90 -18.78 -2.49
C LEU A 715 23.02 -17.76 -3.62
N SER A 716 22.52 -18.07 -4.82
CA SER A 716 22.56 -17.14 -5.95
C SER A 716 21.79 -15.82 -5.69
N THR A 717 20.66 -15.85 -4.97
CA THR A 717 19.99 -14.62 -4.52
C THR A 717 20.77 -13.85 -3.45
N LEU A 718 21.53 -14.52 -2.58
CA LEU A 718 22.37 -13.83 -1.58
C LEU A 718 23.58 -13.15 -2.25
N GLU A 719 24.22 -13.83 -3.21
CA GLU A 719 25.30 -13.27 -4.04
C GLU A 719 24.81 -12.06 -4.84
N GLN A 720 23.60 -12.12 -5.43
CA GLN A 720 22.98 -10.98 -6.11
C GLN A 720 22.68 -9.81 -5.17
N ASN A 721 22.15 -10.06 -3.98
CA ASN A 721 21.86 -9.00 -3.00
C ASN A 721 23.14 -8.34 -2.47
N GLN A 722 24.21 -9.12 -2.27
CA GLN A 722 25.50 -8.57 -1.87
C GLN A 722 26.11 -7.70 -2.99
N ALA A 723 26.07 -8.18 -4.25
CA ALA A 723 26.54 -7.41 -5.40
C ALA A 723 25.75 -6.10 -5.61
N VAL A 724 24.46 -6.04 -5.24
CA VAL A 724 23.67 -4.80 -5.23
C VAL A 724 24.17 -3.83 -4.15
N SER A 725 24.47 -4.31 -2.94
CA SER A 725 25.02 -3.47 -1.86
C SER A 725 26.36 -2.85 -2.25
N GLU A 726 27.27 -3.65 -2.80
CA GLU A 726 28.59 -3.18 -3.28
C GLU A 726 28.47 -2.17 -4.45
N TYR A 727 27.39 -2.26 -5.25
CA TYR A 727 27.09 -1.31 -6.32
C TYR A 727 26.51 0.02 -5.82
N GLU A 728 25.71 0.01 -4.74
CA GLU A 728 25.19 1.24 -4.13
C GLU A 728 26.31 2.09 -3.49
N ASP A 729 27.28 1.46 -2.83
CA ASP A 729 28.46 2.15 -2.28
C ASP A 729 29.29 2.83 -3.39
N HIS A 730 29.55 2.12 -4.50
CA HIS A 730 30.25 2.68 -5.66
C HIS A 730 29.49 3.82 -6.37
N ILE A 731 28.16 3.92 -6.22
CA ILE A 731 27.37 5.05 -6.72
C ILE A 731 27.47 6.28 -5.79
N ASN A 732 27.67 6.07 -4.49
CA ASN A 732 27.67 7.15 -3.50
C ASN A 732 29.00 7.93 -3.42
N GLU A 733 30.15 7.28 -3.64
CA GLU A 733 31.47 7.95 -3.68
C GLU A 733 31.54 9.12 -4.68
N PRO A 734 31.25 8.95 -6.00
CA PRO A 734 31.31 10.06 -6.96
C PRO A 734 30.27 11.16 -6.66
N LYS A 735 29.14 10.80 -6.04
CA LYS A 735 28.09 11.72 -5.60
C LYS A 735 28.63 12.73 -4.56
N SER A 736 29.42 12.24 -3.59
CA SER A 736 30.08 13.07 -2.59
C SER A 736 31.07 14.05 -3.25
N LYS A 737 31.92 13.54 -4.14
CA LYS A 737 32.93 14.33 -4.87
C LYS A 737 32.33 15.44 -5.74
N ILE A 738 31.16 15.18 -6.35
CA ILE A 738 30.41 16.20 -7.11
C ILE A 738 29.85 17.29 -6.18
N LEU A 739 29.33 16.93 -5.00
CA LEU A 739 28.84 17.90 -4.02
C LEU A 739 29.96 18.80 -3.45
N GLU A 740 31.17 18.25 -3.30
CA GLU A 740 32.37 18.98 -2.89
C GLU A 740 32.81 20.00 -3.95
N LEU A 741 32.94 19.60 -5.21
CA LEU A 741 33.23 20.51 -6.34
C LEU A 741 32.17 21.62 -6.50
N ILE A 742 30.90 21.33 -6.19
CA ILE A 742 29.83 22.34 -6.19
C ILE A 742 30.00 23.35 -5.02
N LYS A 743 30.50 22.92 -3.86
CA LYS A 743 30.83 23.84 -2.75
C LYS A 743 32.01 24.73 -3.10
N GLU A 744 33.11 24.17 -3.63
CA GLU A 744 34.28 24.94 -4.06
C GLU A 744 33.90 25.99 -5.10
N ARG A 745 33.17 25.60 -6.16
CA ARG A 745 32.79 26.53 -7.23
C ARG A 745 31.85 27.63 -6.73
N LYS A 746 31.00 27.38 -5.72
CA LYS A 746 30.22 28.41 -5.03
C LYS A 746 31.11 29.36 -4.20
N GLN A 747 32.10 28.86 -3.48
CA GLN A 747 33.07 29.71 -2.76
C GLN A 747 33.90 30.57 -3.73
N GLN A 748 34.36 30.02 -4.86
CA GLN A 748 35.08 30.78 -5.89
C GLN A 748 34.22 31.88 -6.52
N ILE A 749 32.92 31.63 -6.74
CA ILE A 749 31.98 32.66 -7.21
C ILE A 749 31.78 33.76 -6.16
N ALA A 750 31.62 33.41 -4.89
CA ALA A 750 31.52 34.39 -3.80
C ALA A 750 32.79 35.26 -3.68
N LEU A 751 33.98 34.65 -3.75
CA LEU A 751 35.27 35.36 -3.74
C LEU A 751 35.46 36.27 -4.98
N LYS A 752 34.94 35.88 -6.15
CA LYS A 752 34.90 36.75 -7.34
C LYS A 752 33.91 37.91 -7.20
N GLY A 753 32.80 37.72 -6.48
CA GLY A 753 31.86 38.79 -6.14
C GLY A 753 32.48 39.84 -5.20
N VAL A 754 33.14 39.38 -4.13
CA VAL A 754 33.81 40.25 -3.14
C VAL A 754 35.01 41.02 -3.73
N LYS A 755 35.61 40.54 -4.83
CA LYS A 755 36.63 41.29 -5.61
C LYS A 755 36.06 42.23 -6.68
N LYS A 756 34.74 42.39 -6.76
CA LYS A 756 34.04 43.27 -7.70
C LYS A 756 33.22 44.37 -6.98
N GLN A 757 33.28 44.41 -5.66
CA GLN A 757 32.99 45.56 -4.81
C GLN A 757 34.30 46.19 -4.35
#